data_AF-A0A1M5BYY8-F1
#
_entry.id   AF-A0A1M5BYY8-F1
#
_cell.length_a   1.000
_cell.length_b   1.000
_cell.length_c   1.000
_cell.angle_alpha   90.00
_cell.angle_beta   90.00
_cell.angle_gamma   90.00
#
_symmetry.space_group_name_H-M   'P 1'
#
loop_
_entity.id
_entity.type
_entity.pdbx_description
1 polymer ?
#
loop_
_entity_poly.entity_id
_entity_poly.type
_entity_poly.pdbx_seq_one_letter_code
_entity_poly.pdbx_strand_id
1 'polypeptide(L)'
;MGKVFTKEELYDRTPRVYKREASEVRFLLGGIGTGNFSVNSRGKFLDWEIFNWPSKNTKFPLTFFAIRTENEKMDRPISKILESRLVPPYTSSHGYLQAELVNLPRMEDSEMMCEYPFARVDFKDSELPVQVSMEAYTPFIPLNTDDSSIPCGIIRYKVKNTADCRTKVSLVGTLPNASAFEGYDVIENLKLADSVKNEYREFDNVSGLYYEPEHLKGDHLRYGNMAILTSGDNITYKTQWFDGEWVDGIQDFWDDFTEDGLLEKETQSDSVGCEFAQFHNFSFLKRREKIGSIGSWQELAPGEEKVFEFVITWYFPNRVKAWIEFDEDYEKFRRGEYGTVRNYYAGKFKDAWDVGQYVYRNKERLEKESRNFSEAMFCRTTLPYYVIDALTANITNLRSNLCFRLEDGTFGGFEGIRDYIGCGYGSVPHVWNYAQTAAFLFPDLEKTMRNVEFLRETDEEGCMSTRMFSVFDQERYAMVPACDGELGSIVRIYRDFKNLGDVEFLKNIWPKAVAAMEYALRQWDLDRDYVLDGQQNTTYDIEFYGPNPMTDSIFLAALKCCEEMAEILDDEEHRKKYGEAYEIGARRADERMYDGEYYVQVQEDIDKYKYQFGKGCLSDQLLGQYLAYMAGIGEILPKEHVRSAMESVFRYNFKTDFYHTDSVHRAYAINDERGMVVATWPKGGRPKFPLSYAGEVWTGVEYEAAVNLIYSGCVEEGLTIVKAIRDRYDGYKRNPFSEIESGHHYCRAMASWGILNALLGLKSDMYRRTLSIHPFTDKELSSFFICGKAWGVYSQKMEDGKLVKSIDVLYGTLEDIIVEA
;
A
#
# COMPACT_ATOMS: atom_id res chain seq x y z
N MET A 1 12.74 -32.37 1.55
CA MET A 1 11.41 -31.98 2.08
C MET A 1 10.37 -32.51 1.10
N GLY A 2 9.21 -32.99 1.56
CA GLY A 2 8.11 -33.30 0.63
C GLY A 2 7.59 -32.02 -0.04
N LYS A 3 6.87 -32.13 -1.17
CA LYS A 3 6.22 -30.96 -1.79
C LYS A 3 5.20 -30.38 -0.79
N VAL A 4 5.34 -29.09 -0.48
CA VAL A 4 4.46 -28.36 0.48
C VAL A 4 3.09 -28.10 -0.14
N PHE A 5 3.09 -27.71 -1.41
CA PHE A 5 1.89 -27.52 -2.23
C PHE A 5 1.97 -28.43 -3.45
N THR A 6 0.81 -28.88 -3.92
CA THR A 6 0.67 -29.57 -5.21
C THR A 6 0.93 -28.61 -6.36
N LYS A 7 1.16 -29.16 -7.57
CA LYS A 7 1.36 -28.32 -8.75
C LYS A 7 0.08 -27.57 -9.10
N GLU A 8 -1.06 -28.21 -8.91
CA GLU A 8 -2.38 -27.62 -9.09
C GLU A 8 -2.58 -26.40 -8.19
N GLU A 9 -2.17 -26.47 -6.92
CA GLU A 9 -2.22 -25.33 -5.99
C GLU A 9 -1.25 -24.20 -6.34
N LEU A 10 -0.02 -24.53 -6.77
CA LEU A 10 0.98 -23.51 -7.13
C LEU A 10 0.64 -22.75 -8.41
N TYR A 11 -0.14 -23.36 -9.32
CA TYR A 11 -0.56 -22.74 -10.57
C TYR A 11 -2.07 -22.42 -10.59
N ASP A 12 -2.70 -22.34 -9.41
CA ASP A 12 -4.12 -21.99 -9.27
C ASP A 12 -4.38 -20.55 -9.70
N ARG A 13 -5.42 -20.38 -10.50
CA ARG A 13 -5.88 -19.10 -11.06
C ARG A 13 -7.27 -18.70 -10.55
N THR A 14 -7.80 -19.43 -9.57
CA THR A 14 -9.12 -19.18 -9.00
C THR A 14 -9.13 -17.85 -8.24
N PRO A 15 -10.04 -16.92 -8.58
CA PRO A 15 -10.15 -15.67 -7.86
C PRO A 15 -10.53 -15.85 -6.39
N ARG A 16 -9.96 -14.99 -5.55
CA ARG A 16 -10.28 -14.97 -4.13
C ARG A 16 -11.60 -14.24 -3.88
N VAL A 17 -12.52 -14.92 -3.22
CA VAL A 17 -13.83 -14.36 -2.82
C VAL A 17 -13.93 -14.35 -1.30
N TYR A 18 -14.21 -13.18 -0.73
CA TYR A 18 -14.37 -12.97 0.70
C TYR A 18 -15.85 -12.96 1.06
N LYS A 19 -16.27 -13.86 1.95
CA LYS A 19 -17.63 -13.83 2.51
C LYS A 19 -17.72 -12.79 3.62
N ARG A 20 -18.93 -12.45 4.07
CA ARG A 20 -19.16 -11.50 5.17
C ARG A 20 -18.40 -11.82 6.46
N GLU A 21 -18.05 -13.09 6.70
CA GLU A 21 -17.28 -13.55 7.86
C GLU A 21 -15.78 -13.21 7.77
N ALA A 22 -15.27 -12.79 6.61
CA ALA A 22 -13.90 -12.33 6.44
C ALA A 22 -13.73 -10.93 7.06
N SER A 23 -13.65 -10.88 8.39
CA SER A 23 -13.69 -9.66 9.20
C SER A 23 -12.46 -8.76 9.04
N GLU A 24 -11.34 -9.31 8.57
CA GLU A 24 -10.05 -8.61 8.47
C GLU A 24 -9.87 -7.88 7.14
N VAL A 25 -10.76 -8.09 6.16
CA VAL A 25 -10.68 -7.42 4.86
C VAL A 25 -10.86 -5.91 5.03
N ARG A 26 -9.86 -5.13 4.64
CA ARG A 26 -9.89 -3.66 4.57
C ARG A 26 -9.25 -3.18 3.27
N PHE A 27 -10.05 -3.00 2.23
CA PHE A 27 -9.59 -2.51 0.93
C PHE A 27 -9.56 -0.98 0.92
N LEU A 28 -8.40 -0.37 0.64
CA LEU A 28 -8.20 1.08 0.72
C LEU A 28 -8.77 1.83 -0.50
N LEU A 29 -9.38 2.98 -0.23
CA LEU A 29 -9.83 3.99 -1.18
C LEU A 29 -9.18 5.34 -0.83
N GLY A 30 -8.41 5.91 -1.74
CA GLY A 30 -7.68 7.17 -1.57
C GLY A 30 -6.38 7.21 -2.37
N GLY A 31 -5.99 8.35 -2.93
CA GLY A 31 -4.77 8.52 -3.72
C GLY A 31 -3.47 8.38 -2.94
N ILE A 32 -2.35 8.29 -3.66
CA ILE A 32 -0.99 8.29 -3.08
C ILE A 32 -0.79 9.59 -2.27
N GLY A 33 -0.51 9.44 -0.97
CA GLY A 33 -0.23 10.55 -0.08
C GLY A 33 -1.42 11.46 0.24
N THR A 34 -2.66 11.02 0.00
CA THR A 34 -3.85 11.83 0.27
C THR A 34 -4.59 11.48 1.56
N GLY A 35 -4.19 10.40 2.24
CA GLY A 35 -5.07 9.70 3.18
C GLY A 35 -6.09 8.82 2.46
N ASN A 36 -6.83 8.01 3.20
CA ASN A 36 -7.72 6.97 2.66
C ASN A 36 -8.85 6.61 3.63
N PHE A 37 -9.83 5.85 3.15
CA PHE A 37 -10.75 5.07 3.95
C PHE A 37 -10.90 3.67 3.37
N SER A 38 -11.41 2.72 4.15
CA SER A 38 -11.50 1.31 3.78
C SER A 38 -12.93 0.83 3.54
N VAL A 39 -13.07 -0.18 2.69
CA VAL A 39 -14.29 -0.99 2.56
C VAL A 39 -14.01 -2.44 2.94
N ASN A 40 -14.92 -3.07 3.68
CA ASN A 40 -14.80 -4.47 4.10
C ASN A 40 -15.73 -5.43 3.34
N SER A 41 -15.60 -6.73 3.65
CA SER A 41 -16.38 -7.82 3.04
C SER A 41 -17.91 -7.72 3.21
N ARG A 42 -18.38 -6.90 4.17
CA ARG A 42 -19.80 -6.61 4.39
C ARG A 42 -20.33 -5.45 3.55
N GLY A 43 -19.46 -4.70 2.88
CA GLY A 43 -19.79 -3.42 2.22
C GLY A 43 -19.74 -2.21 3.15
N LYS A 44 -19.25 -2.36 4.38
CA LYS A 44 -19.14 -1.25 5.35
C LYS A 44 -17.88 -0.43 5.09
N PHE A 45 -18.02 0.89 5.21
CA PHE A 45 -16.90 1.84 5.20
C PHE A 45 -16.33 2.08 6.60
N LEU A 46 -15.00 2.09 6.73
CA LEU A 46 -14.32 2.29 8.00
C LEU A 46 -12.86 2.78 7.80
N ASP A 47 -12.06 2.86 8.87
CA ASP A 47 -10.67 3.33 8.83
C ASP A 47 -10.52 4.68 8.10
N TRP A 48 -11.26 5.70 8.53
CA TRP A 48 -11.26 7.02 7.91
C TRP A 48 -9.99 7.81 8.23
N GLU A 49 -8.90 7.50 7.54
CA GLU A 49 -7.56 8.05 7.74
C GLU A 49 -7.24 9.19 6.75
N ILE A 50 -8.18 10.11 6.55
CA ILE A 50 -8.07 11.22 5.58
C ILE A 50 -7.37 12.48 6.14
N PHE A 51 -6.98 12.46 7.42
CA PHE A 51 -6.47 13.63 8.16
C PHE A 51 -4.94 13.69 8.27
N ASN A 52 -4.23 13.19 7.25
CA ASN A 52 -2.75 13.21 7.16
C ASN A 52 -2.05 12.53 8.36
N TRP A 53 -2.69 11.51 8.93
CA TRP A 53 -2.26 10.89 10.17
C TRP A 53 -2.71 9.42 10.22
N PRO A 54 -1.82 8.47 10.56
CA PRO A 54 -2.19 7.07 10.77
C PRO A 54 -3.27 6.95 11.83
N SER A 55 -4.40 6.33 11.51
CA SER A 55 -5.58 6.38 12.37
C SER A 55 -6.55 5.21 12.13
N LYS A 56 -6.02 3.98 12.21
CA LYS A 56 -6.80 2.74 12.13
C LYS A 56 -7.97 2.76 13.12
N ASN A 57 -9.09 2.20 12.70
CA ASN A 57 -10.37 2.18 13.41
C ASN A 57 -11.02 3.55 13.61
N THR A 58 -10.56 4.62 12.96
CA THR A 58 -11.30 5.90 12.91
C THR A 58 -12.63 5.67 12.22
N LYS A 59 -13.72 5.89 12.98
CA LYS A 59 -15.10 5.75 12.54
C LYS A 59 -15.68 7.10 12.18
N PHE A 60 -16.38 7.16 11.06
CA PHE A 60 -17.37 8.20 10.82
C PHE A 60 -18.74 7.66 11.24
N PRO A 61 -19.30 8.11 12.38
CA PRO A 61 -20.61 7.64 12.83
C PRO A 61 -21.68 7.95 11.78
N LEU A 62 -22.72 7.12 11.70
CA LEU A 62 -23.84 7.33 10.77
C LEU A 62 -23.42 7.42 9.30
N THR A 63 -22.28 6.83 8.91
CA THR A 63 -21.88 6.69 7.51
C THR A 63 -22.40 5.38 6.93
N PHE A 64 -23.32 5.45 5.97
CA PHE A 64 -23.88 4.30 5.29
C PHE A 64 -24.55 4.72 3.98
N PHE A 65 -24.89 3.72 3.17
CA PHE A 65 -25.80 3.88 2.03
C PHE A 65 -27.06 3.06 2.29
N ALA A 66 -28.21 3.58 1.88
CA ALA A 66 -29.49 2.89 2.02
C ALA A 66 -30.23 2.83 0.69
N ILE A 67 -30.90 1.72 0.45
CA ILE A 67 -31.79 1.49 -0.69
C ILE A 67 -33.22 1.39 -0.20
N ARG A 68 -34.17 1.93 -0.97
CA ARG A 68 -35.60 1.64 -0.85
C ARG A 68 -36.13 1.16 -2.20
N THR A 69 -36.97 0.13 -2.16
CA THR A 69 -37.64 -0.43 -3.34
C THR A 69 -39.14 -0.47 -3.14
N GLU A 70 -39.89 -0.17 -4.20
CA GLU A 70 -41.35 -0.19 -4.20
C GLU A 70 -41.88 -0.51 -5.60
N ASN A 71 -42.88 -1.40 -5.66
CA ASN A 71 -43.65 -1.67 -6.88
C ASN A 71 -45.06 -2.17 -6.53
N GLU A 72 -45.92 -2.27 -7.54
CA GLU A 72 -47.33 -2.67 -7.39
C GLU A 72 -47.55 -4.10 -6.89
N LYS A 73 -46.52 -4.97 -6.92
CA LYS A 73 -46.59 -6.37 -6.52
C LYS A 73 -46.06 -6.62 -5.11
N MET A 74 -45.46 -5.62 -4.48
CA MET A 74 -44.95 -5.71 -3.11
C MET A 74 -46.08 -5.43 -2.11
N ASP A 75 -46.16 -6.21 -1.04
CA ASP A 75 -47.10 -5.96 0.06
C ASP A 75 -46.84 -4.62 0.76
N ARG A 76 -45.57 -4.21 0.79
CA ARG A 76 -45.09 -2.92 1.32
C ARG A 76 -43.72 -2.59 0.72
N PRO A 77 -43.33 -1.31 0.66
CA PRO A 77 -41.97 -0.91 0.35
C PRO A 77 -40.95 -1.54 1.29
N ILE A 78 -39.74 -1.79 0.80
CA ILE A 78 -38.64 -2.36 1.58
C ILE A 78 -37.44 -1.42 1.51
N SER A 79 -36.94 -1.02 2.69
CA SER A 79 -35.74 -0.20 2.85
C SER A 79 -34.68 -0.96 3.63
N LYS A 80 -33.42 -0.92 3.16
CA LYS A 80 -32.28 -1.60 3.80
C LYS A 80 -31.01 -0.75 3.70
N ILE A 81 -30.16 -0.84 4.72
CA ILE A 81 -28.77 -0.42 4.62
C ILE A 81 -28.02 -1.40 3.70
N LEU A 82 -27.23 -0.86 2.77
CA LEU A 82 -26.39 -1.60 1.83
C LEU A 82 -25.10 -2.11 2.48
N GLU A 83 -25.28 -2.86 3.55
CA GLU A 83 -24.26 -3.63 4.23
C GLU A 83 -24.88 -4.97 4.61
N SER A 84 -24.13 -6.07 4.54
CA SER A 84 -24.65 -7.36 5.01
C SER A 84 -24.74 -7.42 6.53
N ARG A 85 -25.50 -8.39 7.06
CA ARG A 85 -25.68 -8.59 8.51
C ARG A 85 -24.35 -8.71 9.27
N LEU A 86 -24.38 -8.31 10.55
CA LEU A 86 -23.25 -8.47 11.46
C LEU A 86 -22.95 -9.95 11.71
N VAL A 87 -21.70 -10.24 12.04
CA VAL A 87 -21.21 -11.57 12.40
C VAL A 87 -20.86 -11.61 13.90
N PRO A 88 -21.06 -12.76 14.59
CA PRO A 88 -20.65 -12.89 15.99
C PRO A 88 -19.12 -12.79 16.13
N PRO A 89 -18.62 -12.44 17.34
CA PRO A 89 -19.38 -12.33 18.57
C PRO A 89 -19.91 -10.90 18.82
N TYR A 90 -21.07 -10.80 19.47
CA TYR A 90 -21.72 -9.53 19.82
C TYR A 90 -21.32 -9.08 21.23
N THR A 91 -20.10 -8.59 21.39
CA THR A 91 -19.45 -8.44 22.72
C THR A 91 -19.41 -7.02 23.28
N SER A 92 -20.04 -6.04 22.64
CA SER A 92 -20.01 -4.65 23.09
C SER A 92 -20.66 -4.48 24.48
N SER A 93 -19.99 -3.77 25.38
CA SER A 93 -20.33 -3.71 26.82
C SER A 93 -21.70 -3.14 27.14
N HIS A 94 -22.24 -2.28 26.27
CA HIS A 94 -23.55 -1.63 26.40
C HIS A 94 -24.49 -2.00 25.25
N GLY A 95 -24.24 -3.15 24.61
CA GLY A 95 -24.69 -3.35 23.24
C GLY A 95 -23.95 -2.42 22.27
N TYR A 96 -24.43 -2.32 21.04
CA TYR A 96 -23.87 -1.43 20.03
C TYR A 96 -24.38 0.01 20.22
N LEU A 97 -23.54 0.99 19.90
CA LEU A 97 -23.92 2.39 19.97
C LEU A 97 -25.00 2.72 18.93
N GLN A 98 -25.86 3.69 19.24
CA GLN A 98 -26.96 4.10 18.36
C GLN A 98 -26.46 4.49 16.96
N ALA A 99 -25.29 5.14 16.89
CA ALA A 99 -24.64 5.55 15.65
C ALA A 99 -24.19 4.38 14.74
N GLU A 100 -24.18 3.14 15.26
CA GLU A 100 -23.83 1.94 14.49
C GLU A 100 -25.03 1.34 13.76
N LEU A 101 -26.25 1.77 14.08
CA LEU A 101 -27.47 1.40 13.36
C LEU A 101 -27.64 -0.12 13.20
N VAL A 102 -27.28 -0.90 14.22
CA VAL A 102 -27.28 -2.38 14.11
C VAL A 102 -28.68 -2.98 14.00
N ASN A 103 -29.71 -2.24 14.42
CA ASN A 103 -31.11 -2.66 14.39
C ASN A 103 -31.87 -2.20 13.14
N LEU A 104 -31.25 -1.39 12.27
CA LEU A 104 -31.86 -1.07 10.97
C LEU A 104 -31.70 -2.26 10.02
N PRO A 105 -32.70 -2.52 9.14
CA PRO A 105 -32.63 -3.61 8.16
C PRO A 105 -31.38 -3.52 7.29
N ARG A 106 -30.79 -4.68 6.99
CA ARG A 106 -29.51 -4.85 6.28
C ARG A 106 -29.65 -5.99 5.28
N MET A 107 -28.73 -6.04 4.31
CA MET A 107 -28.67 -7.13 3.33
C MET A 107 -28.45 -8.47 4.05
N GLU A 108 -29.10 -9.55 3.61
CA GLU A 108 -28.95 -10.86 4.25
C GLU A 108 -27.51 -11.36 4.24
N ASP A 109 -26.80 -11.19 3.13
CA ASP A 109 -25.43 -11.65 2.91
C ASP A 109 -24.64 -10.78 1.92
N SER A 110 -23.33 -11.00 1.86
CA SER A 110 -22.44 -10.40 0.88
C SER A 110 -21.26 -11.29 0.51
N GLU A 111 -20.81 -11.13 -0.73
CA GLU A 111 -19.54 -11.68 -1.24
C GLU A 111 -18.73 -10.55 -1.87
N MET A 112 -17.47 -10.43 -1.46
CA MET A 112 -16.55 -9.40 -1.93
C MET A 112 -15.45 -10.03 -2.79
N MET A 113 -15.17 -9.42 -3.92
CA MET A 113 -14.03 -9.73 -4.78
C MET A 113 -13.22 -8.45 -5.00
N CYS A 114 -11.89 -8.56 -4.99
CA CYS A 114 -10.99 -7.42 -5.18
C CYS A 114 -10.09 -7.69 -6.36
N GLU A 115 -10.22 -6.86 -7.39
CA GLU A 115 -9.36 -6.82 -8.57
C GLU A 115 -8.81 -5.39 -8.65
N TYR A 116 -7.77 -5.13 -7.85
CA TYR A 116 -7.24 -3.80 -7.61
C TYR A 116 -7.05 -3.00 -8.93
N PRO A 117 -7.49 -1.72 -8.98
CA PRO A 117 -7.92 -0.86 -7.88
C PRO A 117 -9.42 -0.94 -7.53
N PHE A 118 -10.13 -2.00 -7.97
CA PHE A 118 -11.57 -2.15 -7.75
C PHE A 118 -11.90 -3.18 -6.67
N ALA A 119 -12.82 -2.82 -5.78
CA ALA A 119 -13.50 -3.73 -4.87
C ALA A 119 -14.97 -3.87 -5.31
N ARG A 120 -15.43 -5.10 -5.49
CA ARG A 120 -16.83 -5.41 -5.78
C ARG A 120 -17.44 -6.14 -4.60
N VAL A 121 -18.62 -5.73 -4.15
CA VAL A 121 -19.42 -6.42 -3.14
C VAL A 121 -20.77 -6.75 -3.76
N ASP A 122 -21.02 -8.04 -3.98
CA ASP A 122 -22.32 -8.54 -4.40
C ASP A 122 -23.17 -8.81 -3.16
N PHE A 123 -24.32 -8.14 -3.06
CA PHE A 123 -25.26 -8.35 -1.96
C PHE A 123 -26.29 -9.41 -2.32
N LYS A 124 -26.71 -10.19 -1.32
CA LYS A 124 -27.76 -11.19 -1.43
C LYS A 124 -28.87 -10.83 -0.46
N ASP A 125 -30.09 -10.75 -0.98
CA ASP A 125 -31.28 -10.47 -0.19
C ASP A 125 -32.52 -11.02 -0.90
N SER A 126 -33.31 -11.85 -0.22
CA SER A 126 -34.45 -12.53 -0.83
C SER A 126 -35.72 -11.68 -0.85
N GLU A 127 -35.76 -10.60 -0.09
CA GLU A 127 -36.94 -9.73 0.02
C GLU A 127 -36.93 -8.61 -1.03
N LEU A 128 -35.77 -8.25 -1.58
CA LEU A 128 -35.65 -7.18 -2.56
C LEU A 128 -36.05 -7.64 -3.97
N PRO A 129 -36.90 -6.89 -4.70
CA PRO A 129 -37.23 -7.18 -6.10
C PRO A 129 -36.10 -6.81 -7.09
N VAL A 130 -34.91 -6.53 -6.58
CA VAL A 130 -33.75 -6.06 -7.35
C VAL A 130 -32.50 -6.82 -6.94
N GLN A 131 -31.58 -7.00 -7.90
CA GLN A 131 -30.22 -7.42 -7.62
C GLN A 131 -29.36 -6.16 -7.39
N VAL A 132 -28.53 -6.17 -6.34
CA VAL A 132 -27.67 -5.04 -5.98
C VAL A 132 -26.22 -5.49 -5.85
N SER A 133 -25.31 -4.77 -6.49
CA SER A 133 -23.86 -4.91 -6.26
C SER A 133 -23.22 -3.53 -6.12
N MET A 134 -22.25 -3.41 -5.23
CA MET A 134 -21.39 -2.24 -5.11
C MET A 134 -20.06 -2.48 -5.84
N GLU A 135 -19.58 -1.47 -6.57
CA GLU A 135 -18.20 -1.37 -7.05
C GLU A 135 -17.60 -0.09 -6.45
N ALA A 136 -16.48 -0.21 -5.75
CA ALA A 136 -15.78 0.92 -5.14
C ALA A 136 -14.32 0.96 -5.63
N TYR A 137 -13.82 2.13 -5.99
CA TYR A 137 -12.44 2.31 -6.43
C TYR A 137 -11.97 3.75 -6.27
N THR A 138 -10.66 3.94 -6.31
CA THR A 138 -10.04 5.24 -6.54
C THR A 138 -9.13 5.10 -7.75
N PRO A 139 -9.14 6.05 -8.70
CA PRO A 139 -8.31 5.99 -9.89
C PRO A 139 -6.85 5.61 -9.58
N PHE A 140 -6.31 4.72 -10.39
CA PHE A 140 -4.94 4.23 -10.26
C PHE A 140 -4.40 3.88 -11.64
N ILE A 141 -3.40 4.64 -12.06
CA ILE A 141 -2.87 4.60 -13.42
C ILE A 141 -1.34 4.62 -13.30
N PRO A 142 -0.66 3.47 -13.45
CA PRO A 142 0.80 3.42 -13.41
C PRO A 142 1.42 4.41 -14.39
N LEU A 143 2.56 5.01 -14.00
CA LEU A 143 3.25 6.10 -14.69
C LEU A 143 2.48 7.44 -14.74
N ASN A 144 1.29 7.52 -14.15
CA ASN A 144 0.55 8.78 -13.95
C ASN A 144 0.36 9.05 -12.46
N THR A 145 1.39 9.62 -11.86
CA THR A 145 1.46 9.89 -10.42
C THR A 145 0.41 10.89 -9.97
N ASP A 146 0.12 11.91 -10.78
CA ASP A 146 -0.86 12.95 -10.43
C ASP A 146 -2.29 12.40 -10.36
N ASP A 147 -2.74 11.66 -11.38
CA ASP A 147 -4.08 11.06 -11.36
C ASP A 147 -4.20 9.89 -10.36
N SER A 148 -3.08 9.23 -10.03
CA SER A 148 -3.02 8.23 -8.96
C SER A 148 -2.94 8.85 -7.55
N SER A 149 -2.79 10.18 -7.44
CA SER A 149 -2.72 10.96 -6.19
C SER A 149 -3.98 11.80 -5.94
N ILE A 150 -5.13 11.42 -6.50
CA ILE A 150 -6.40 12.16 -6.32
C ILE A 150 -7.05 11.78 -4.97
N PRO A 151 -7.44 12.76 -4.11
CA PRO A 151 -8.08 12.50 -2.81
C PRO A 151 -9.58 12.18 -2.97
N CYS A 152 -9.90 11.01 -3.51
CA CYS A 152 -11.28 10.57 -3.70
C CYS A 152 -11.51 9.06 -3.49
N GLY A 153 -12.78 8.69 -3.31
CA GLY A 153 -13.29 7.34 -3.46
C GLY A 153 -14.59 7.38 -4.28
N ILE A 154 -14.69 6.53 -5.30
CA ILE A 154 -15.85 6.41 -6.18
C ILE A 154 -16.59 5.14 -5.81
N ILE A 155 -17.90 5.26 -5.54
CA ILE A 155 -18.78 4.17 -5.09
C ILE A 155 -19.96 4.09 -6.05
N ARG A 156 -20.17 2.91 -6.64
CA ARG A 156 -21.25 2.65 -7.59
C ARG A 156 -22.10 1.49 -7.14
N TYR A 157 -23.38 1.73 -6.96
CA TYR A 157 -24.35 0.67 -6.80
C TYR A 157 -25.01 0.38 -8.15
N LYS A 158 -24.75 -0.81 -8.70
CA LYS A 158 -25.48 -1.33 -9.85
C LYS A 158 -26.72 -2.02 -9.33
N VAL A 159 -27.89 -1.55 -9.75
CA VAL A 159 -29.19 -2.06 -9.33
C VAL A 159 -29.95 -2.53 -10.56
N LYS A 160 -30.28 -3.82 -10.59
CA LYS A 160 -31.03 -4.45 -11.68
C LYS A 160 -32.40 -4.88 -11.20
N ASN A 161 -33.45 -4.44 -11.87
CA ASN A 161 -34.81 -4.85 -11.57
C ASN A 161 -35.04 -6.30 -12.01
N THR A 162 -35.33 -7.17 -11.04
CA THR A 162 -35.60 -8.60 -11.27
C THR A 162 -37.09 -8.93 -11.24
N ALA A 163 -37.93 -7.98 -10.81
CA ALA A 163 -39.37 -8.10 -10.93
C ALA A 163 -39.83 -7.96 -12.38
N ASP A 164 -41.01 -8.51 -12.66
CA ASP A 164 -41.70 -8.43 -13.95
C ASP A 164 -42.60 -7.19 -14.08
N CYS A 165 -42.50 -6.25 -13.15
CA CYS A 165 -43.16 -4.94 -13.17
C CYS A 165 -42.15 -3.80 -12.95
N ARG A 166 -42.59 -2.55 -13.16
CA ARG A 166 -41.76 -1.37 -12.88
C ARG A 166 -41.51 -1.26 -11.39
N THR A 167 -40.26 -1.00 -11.02
CA THR A 167 -39.85 -0.86 -9.61
C THR A 167 -39.21 0.51 -9.41
N LYS A 168 -39.76 1.31 -8.49
CA LYS A 168 -39.12 2.53 -8.00
C LYS A 168 -37.98 2.13 -7.07
N VAL A 169 -36.80 2.65 -7.33
CA VAL A 169 -35.60 2.48 -6.51
C VAL A 169 -35.09 3.84 -6.10
N SER A 170 -34.96 4.05 -4.80
CA SER A 170 -34.27 5.20 -4.23
C SER A 170 -32.99 4.74 -3.55
N LEU A 171 -31.91 5.49 -3.70
CA LEU A 171 -30.65 5.20 -3.03
C LEU A 171 -30.00 6.48 -2.52
N VAL A 172 -29.69 6.52 -1.23
CA VAL A 172 -29.09 7.66 -0.53
C VAL A 172 -27.80 7.26 0.17
N GLY A 173 -26.83 8.17 0.16
CA GLY A 173 -25.60 8.09 0.94
C GLY A 173 -25.61 9.13 2.07
N THR A 174 -25.16 8.73 3.25
CA THR A 174 -25.10 9.56 4.45
C THR A 174 -23.65 9.68 4.92
N LEU A 175 -23.22 10.90 5.27
CA LEU A 175 -21.93 11.17 5.92
C LEU A 175 -22.07 12.22 7.04
N PRO A 176 -21.32 12.08 8.15
CA PRO A 176 -21.11 13.16 9.09
C PRO A 176 -20.17 14.21 8.50
N ASN A 177 -20.39 15.48 8.84
CA ASN A 177 -19.39 16.51 8.64
C ASN A 177 -18.23 16.30 9.62
N ALA A 178 -17.16 15.69 9.13
CA ALA A 178 -15.91 15.47 9.87
C ALA A 178 -14.83 16.53 9.55
N SER A 179 -15.21 17.63 8.91
CA SER A 179 -14.29 18.77 8.79
C SER A 179 -13.95 19.29 10.19
N ALA A 180 -12.71 19.71 10.42
CA ALA A 180 -12.20 20.05 11.76
C ALA A 180 -12.19 18.90 12.81
N PHE A 181 -12.16 17.62 12.41
CA PHE A 181 -12.07 16.48 13.32
C PHE A 181 -10.85 16.51 14.26
N GLU A 182 -11.08 16.22 15.55
CA GLU A 182 -10.05 16.16 16.61
C GLU A 182 -10.06 14.86 17.43
N GLY A 183 -11.00 13.95 17.17
CA GLY A 183 -11.14 12.70 17.92
C GLY A 183 -12.58 12.46 18.37
N TYR A 184 -12.73 11.74 19.48
CA TYR A 184 -14.04 11.28 19.96
C TYR A 184 -14.34 11.73 21.39
N ASP A 185 -15.62 11.97 21.70
CA ASP A 185 -16.10 12.04 23.07
C ASP A 185 -16.25 10.64 23.72
N VAL A 186 -16.72 10.61 24.97
CA VAL A 186 -16.81 9.37 25.76
C VAL A 186 -17.86 8.39 25.25
N ILE A 187 -18.72 8.79 24.30
CA ILE A 187 -19.71 7.92 23.66
C ILE A 187 -19.52 7.85 22.13
N GLU A 188 -18.30 8.13 21.66
CA GLU A 188 -17.87 8.03 20.27
C GLU A 188 -18.53 9.01 19.27
N ASN A 189 -19.07 10.15 19.72
CA ASN A 189 -19.38 11.25 18.78
C ASN A 189 -18.10 11.99 18.35
N LEU A 190 -18.16 12.68 17.20
CA LEU A 190 -17.01 13.44 16.70
C LEU A 190 -16.78 14.69 17.56
N LYS A 191 -15.55 14.86 18.03
CA LYS A 191 -15.05 16.14 18.54
C LYS A 191 -14.51 16.96 17.37
N LEU A 192 -14.91 18.22 17.32
CA LEU A 192 -14.57 19.15 16.26
C LEU A 192 -13.89 20.39 16.86
N ALA A 193 -12.85 20.88 16.16
CA ALA A 193 -12.12 22.10 16.53
C ALA A 193 -12.93 23.38 16.30
N ASP A 194 -14.00 23.30 15.52
CA ASP A 194 -14.87 24.42 15.13
C ASP A 194 -16.31 23.93 14.91
N SER A 195 -17.26 24.86 14.84
CA SER A 195 -18.57 24.55 14.26
C SER A 195 -18.44 24.25 12.77
N VAL A 196 -19.34 23.42 12.27
CA VAL A 196 -19.30 22.95 10.88
C VAL A 196 -20.67 23.09 10.24
N LYS A 197 -20.68 23.28 8.92
CA LYS A 197 -21.89 23.41 8.12
C LYS A 197 -21.82 22.58 6.85
N ASN A 198 -22.99 22.22 6.35
CA ASN A 198 -23.17 21.44 5.14
C ASN A 198 -23.90 22.30 4.11
N GLU A 199 -23.37 22.41 2.91
CA GLU A 199 -23.94 23.20 1.83
C GLU A 199 -24.30 22.30 0.64
N TYR A 200 -25.52 22.43 0.13
CA TYR A 200 -25.89 21.82 -1.14
C TYR A 200 -25.30 22.64 -2.30
N ARG A 201 -24.57 21.98 -3.20
CA ARG A 201 -23.94 22.59 -4.36
C ARG A 201 -24.21 21.78 -5.62
N GLU A 202 -24.08 22.44 -6.76
CA GLU A 202 -24.26 21.83 -8.08
C GLU A 202 -23.20 22.32 -9.07
N PHE A 203 -22.85 21.48 -10.05
CA PHE A 203 -22.18 21.87 -11.29
C PHE A 203 -22.53 20.87 -12.38
N ASP A 204 -22.63 21.33 -13.63
CA ASP A 204 -23.02 20.49 -14.76
C ASP A 204 -24.31 19.67 -14.45
N ASN A 205 -24.25 18.34 -14.42
CA ASN A 205 -25.33 17.44 -14.02
C ASN A 205 -25.03 16.69 -12.70
N VAL A 206 -24.20 17.30 -11.85
CA VAL A 206 -23.72 16.76 -10.58
C VAL A 206 -24.23 17.63 -9.44
N SER A 207 -24.75 16.97 -8.42
CA SER A 207 -25.21 17.57 -7.17
C SER A 207 -24.45 16.97 -6.01
N GLY A 208 -24.27 17.73 -4.93
CA GLY A 208 -23.49 17.24 -3.80
C GLY A 208 -23.70 18.04 -2.53
N LEU A 209 -23.26 17.45 -1.42
CA LEU A 209 -23.10 18.15 -0.16
C LEU A 209 -21.63 18.45 0.06
N TYR A 210 -21.33 19.72 0.30
CA TYR A 210 -20.01 20.23 0.65
C TYR A 210 -19.95 20.51 2.15
N TYR A 211 -18.93 19.98 2.81
CA TYR A 211 -18.78 19.98 4.26
C TYR A 211 -17.56 20.84 4.63
N GLU A 212 -17.76 21.91 5.40
CA GLU A 212 -16.68 22.80 5.81
C GLU A 212 -16.81 23.31 7.24
N PRO A 213 -15.70 23.71 7.89
CA PRO A 213 -15.74 24.47 9.13
C PRO A 213 -16.21 25.90 8.85
N GLU A 214 -16.90 26.52 9.81
CA GLU A 214 -17.50 27.84 9.60
C GLU A 214 -16.49 28.99 9.77
N HIS A 215 -15.53 28.81 10.66
CA HIS A 215 -14.67 29.88 11.18
C HIS A 215 -13.18 29.48 11.24
N LEU A 216 -12.86 28.21 11.04
CA LEU A 216 -11.49 27.70 11.08
C LEU A 216 -10.66 28.26 9.91
N LYS A 217 -9.51 28.85 10.24
CA LYS A 217 -8.62 29.45 9.23
C LYS A 217 -7.91 28.41 8.38
N GLY A 218 -7.63 28.75 7.12
CA GLY A 218 -7.01 27.86 6.14
C GLY A 218 -5.60 27.34 6.50
N ASP A 219 -4.90 28.01 7.40
CA ASP A 219 -3.57 27.63 7.90
C ASP A 219 -3.61 26.75 9.16
N HIS A 220 -4.80 26.56 9.75
CA HIS A 220 -4.96 25.70 10.92
C HIS A 220 -4.71 24.24 10.57
N LEU A 221 -4.03 23.48 11.43
CA LEU A 221 -3.68 22.08 11.17
C LEU A 221 -4.90 21.20 10.87
N ARG A 222 -6.03 21.45 11.56
CA ARG A 222 -7.30 20.73 11.38
C ARG A 222 -8.18 21.30 10.26
N TYR A 223 -7.73 22.33 9.56
CA TYR A 223 -8.48 22.88 8.44
C TYR A 223 -8.54 21.88 7.29
N GLY A 224 -9.73 21.77 6.72
CA GLY A 224 -9.99 20.99 5.54
C GLY A 224 -11.49 20.90 5.30
N ASN A 225 -11.85 20.30 4.18
CA ASN A 225 -13.24 20.14 3.77
C ASN A 225 -13.39 18.81 3.02
N MET A 226 -14.65 18.39 2.84
CA MET A 226 -14.99 17.14 2.18
C MET A 226 -16.28 17.32 1.38
N ALA A 227 -16.58 16.39 0.49
CA ALA A 227 -17.84 16.38 -0.24
C ALA A 227 -18.32 14.95 -0.53
N ILE A 228 -19.64 14.78 -0.63
CA ILE A 228 -20.28 13.63 -1.26
C ILE A 228 -21.08 14.15 -2.45
N LEU A 229 -20.79 13.61 -3.63
CA LEU A 229 -21.34 14.06 -4.90
C LEU A 229 -22.03 12.90 -5.61
N THR A 230 -23.15 13.15 -6.27
CA THR A 230 -23.87 12.19 -7.13
C THR A 230 -24.19 12.85 -8.46
N SER A 231 -24.30 12.06 -9.52
CA SER A 231 -24.71 12.53 -10.86
C SER A 231 -26.09 12.01 -11.25
N GLY A 232 -26.75 12.74 -12.15
CA GLY A 232 -28.04 12.34 -12.74
C GLY A 232 -29.22 13.16 -12.25
N ASP A 233 -30.41 12.73 -12.67
CA ASP A 233 -31.68 13.41 -12.39
C ASP A 233 -32.30 12.88 -11.07
N ASN A 234 -33.43 13.49 -10.66
CA ASN A 234 -34.23 13.04 -9.51
C ASN A 234 -33.45 13.03 -8.17
N ILE A 235 -32.62 14.05 -7.97
CA ILE A 235 -31.83 14.22 -6.75
C ILE A 235 -32.75 14.49 -5.55
N THR A 236 -32.45 13.84 -4.43
CA THR A 236 -33.06 14.10 -3.13
C THR A 236 -31.96 14.28 -2.09
N TYR A 237 -32.15 15.20 -1.15
CA TYR A 237 -31.11 15.55 -0.19
C TYR A 237 -31.68 16.19 1.08
N LYS A 238 -30.93 16.03 2.18
CA LYS A 238 -31.10 16.68 3.46
C LYS A 238 -29.72 17.18 3.89
N THR A 239 -29.50 18.50 3.94
CA THR A 239 -28.18 19.07 4.27
C THR A 239 -27.80 18.77 5.71
N GLN A 240 -28.78 18.72 6.61
CA GLN A 240 -28.61 18.41 8.01
C GLN A 240 -29.78 17.56 8.51
N TRP A 241 -29.49 16.43 9.17
CA TRP A 241 -30.49 15.67 9.92
C TRP A 241 -31.11 16.51 11.05
N PHE A 242 -32.34 16.16 11.44
CA PHE A 242 -33.02 16.83 12.54
C PHE A 242 -32.17 16.82 13.83
N ASP A 243 -32.00 17.99 14.44
CA ASP A 243 -31.21 18.19 15.67
C ASP A 243 -32.14 18.07 16.88
N GLY A 244 -32.37 16.84 17.34
CA GLY A 244 -33.26 16.52 18.46
C GLY A 244 -32.55 16.24 19.79
N GLU A 245 -33.28 15.71 20.77
CA GLU A 245 -32.77 15.45 22.12
C GLU A 245 -32.18 14.05 22.28
N TRP A 246 -32.56 13.07 21.46
CA TRP A 246 -32.09 11.67 21.57
C TRP A 246 -31.68 11.07 20.21
N VAL A 247 -32.36 9.99 19.80
CA VAL A 247 -32.21 9.35 18.48
C VAL A 247 -33.04 10.03 17.41
N ASP A 248 -33.66 11.17 17.72
CA ASP A 248 -34.70 11.78 16.89
C ASP A 248 -34.21 12.09 15.48
N GLY A 249 -32.95 12.50 15.31
CA GLY A 249 -32.36 12.71 13.98
C GLY A 249 -32.20 11.43 13.16
N ILE A 250 -31.89 10.29 13.81
CA ILE A 250 -31.83 8.98 13.17
C ILE A 250 -33.24 8.52 12.79
N GLN A 251 -34.20 8.68 13.72
CA GLN A 251 -35.59 8.28 13.53
C GLN A 251 -36.25 9.11 12.41
N ASP A 252 -36.10 10.43 12.45
CA ASP A 252 -36.56 11.38 11.43
C ASP A 252 -36.05 10.98 10.04
N PHE A 253 -34.73 10.81 9.90
CA PHE A 253 -34.15 10.41 8.62
C PHE A 253 -34.71 9.08 8.12
N TRP A 254 -34.79 8.06 8.98
CA TRP A 254 -35.22 6.73 8.56
C TRP A 254 -36.71 6.69 8.22
N ASP A 255 -37.55 7.38 8.99
CA ASP A 255 -38.99 7.46 8.72
C ASP A 255 -39.26 8.20 7.40
N ASP A 256 -38.67 9.39 7.22
CA ASP A 256 -38.72 10.19 5.99
C ASP A 256 -38.30 9.36 4.76
N PHE A 257 -37.10 8.76 4.80
CA PHE A 257 -36.61 7.94 3.69
C PHE A 257 -37.48 6.70 3.44
N THR A 258 -38.01 6.04 4.47
CA THR A 258 -38.80 4.83 4.30
C THR A 258 -40.23 5.09 3.84
N GLU A 259 -40.78 6.28 4.09
CA GLU A 259 -42.13 6.66 3.68
C GLU A 259 -42.27 6.59 2.16
N ASP A 260 -41.46 7.33 1.41
CA ASP A 260 -41.61 7.46 -0.06
C ASP A 260 -40.30 7.30 -0.85
N GLY A 261 -39.17 7.13 -0.17
CA GLY A 261 -37.83 7.04 -0.77
C GLY A 261 -37.21 8.37 -1.13
N LEU A 262 -37.76 9.48 -0.66
CA LEU A 262 -37.24 10.82 -0.79
C LEU A 262 -36.78 11.32 0.59
N LEU A 263 -36.14 12.48 0.60
CA LEU A 263 -35.70 13.18 1.80
C LEU A 263 -36.29 14.59 1.77
N GLU A 264 -36.92 14.98 2.86
CA GLU A 264 -37.26 16.37 3.12
C GLU A 264 -35.98 17.20 3.31
N LYS A 265 -36.00 18.46 2.83
CA LYS A 265 -34.80 19.31 2.92
C LYS A 265 -34.46 19.67 4.37
N GLU A 266 -35.49 19.89 5.18
CA GLU A 266 -35.41 20.29 6.57
C GLU A 266 -36.63 19.72 7.32
N THR A 267 -36.42 19.21 8.53
CA THR A 267 -37.49 18.84 9.44
C THR A 267 -37.66 19.95 10.49
N GLN A 268 -38.90 20.40 10.69
CA GLN A 268 -39.25 21.29 11.80
C GLN A 268 -40.24 20.58 12.72
N SER A 269 -40.01 20.67 14.03
CA SER A 269 -40.89 20.07 15.04
C SER A 269 -41.13 21.07 16.17
N ASP A 270 -42.41 21.38 16.41
CA ASP A 270 -42.88 22.16 17.57
C ASP A 270 -43.09 21.27 18.82
N SER A 271 -42.69 20.00 18.74
CA SER A 271 -42.87 19.05 19.84
C SER A 271 -42.04 19.49 21.06
N VAL A 272 -42.67 19.48 22.23
CA VAL A 272 -41.99 19.82 23.48
C VAL A 272 -41.12 18.64 23.93
N GLY A 273 -39.82 18.91 24.11
CA GLY A 273 -38.85 17.93 24.59
C GLY A 273 -39.09 17.45 26.03
N CYS A 274 -38.22 16.58 26.51
CA CYS A 274 -38.31 16.00 27.84
C CYS A 274 -37.89 17.01 28.92
N GLU A 275 -38.74 17.30 29.91
CA GLU A 275 -38.35 18.14 31.06
C GLU A 275 -37.09 17.62 31.77
N PHE A 276 -36.87 16.30 31.80
CA PHE A 276 -35.68 15.69 32.37
C PHE A 276 -34.38 16.20 31.71
N ALA A 277 -34.45 16.56 30.42
CA ALA A 277 -33.31 17.11 29.68
C ALA A 277 -32.85 18.47 30.21
N GLN A 278 -33.70 19.18 30.97
CA GLN A 278 -33.38 20.47 31.59
C GLN A 278 -32.61 20.31 32.91
N PHE A 279 -32.69 19.15 33.56
CA PHE A 279 -32.09 18.89 34.88
C PHE A 279 -30.75 18.15 34.82
N HIS A 280 -30.39 17.60 33.66
CA HIS A 280 -29.17 16.83 33.47
C HIS A 280 -28.39 17.29 32.24
N ASN A 281 -27.06 17.13 32.29
CA ASN A 281 -26.21 17.46 31.18
C ASN A 281 -26.25 16.34 30.12
N PHE A 282 -27.16 16.49 29.16
CA PHE A 282 -27.25 15.65 27.98
C PHE A 282 -26.46 16.21 26.78
N SER A 283 -25.39 16.98 27.01
CA SER A 283 -24.57 17.52 25.93
C SER A 283 -24.03 16.45 24.98
N PHE A 284 -23.94 15.20 25.43
CA PHE A 284 -23.53 14.06 24.61
C PHE A 284 -24.63 13.61 23.61
N LEU A 285 -25.90 13.92 23.87
CA LEU A 285 -26.98 13.67 22.90
C LEU A 285 -27.00 14.72 21.79
N LYS A 286 -26.44 15.90 22.04
CA LYS A 286 -26.29 16.97 21.04
C LYS A 286 -25.01 16.77 20.24
N ARG A 287 -25.16 16.17 19.07
CA ARG A 287 -24.07 15.98 18.11
C ARG A 287 -23.52 17.33 17.64
N ARG A 288 -22.19 17.44 17.60
CA ARG A 288 -21.52 18.63 17.06
C ARG A 288 -21.35 18.51 15.56
N GLU A 289 -21.13 17.29 15.09
CA GLU A 289 -21.13 16.96 13.68
C GLU A 289 -22.53 17.15 13.08
N LYS A 290 -22.58 17.73 11.88
CA LYS A 290 -23.79 17.85 11.09
C LYS A 290 -23.87 16.69 10.10
N ILE A 291 -24.89 15.84 10.22
CA ILE A 291 -25.07 14.68 9.34
C ILE A 291 -25.83 15.11 8.09
N GLY A 292 -25.27 14.87 6.91
CA GLY A 292 -25.92 15.17 5.62
C GLY A 292 -26.27 13.88 4.88
N SER A 293 -27.29 13.94 4.02
CA SER A 293 -27.66 12.83 3.12
C SER A 293 -28.04 13.34 1.75
N ILE A 294 -27.58 12.62 0.71
CA ILE A 294 -27.91 12.91 -0.68
C ILE A 294 -28.07 11.60 -1.44
N GLY A 295 -28.93 11.59 -2.42
CA GLY A 295 -29.15 10.45 -3.29
C GLY A 295 -30.00 10.80 -4.49
N SER A 296 -30.50 9.77 -5.14
CA SER A 296 -31.42 9.91 -6.25
C SER A 296 -32.39 8.75 -6.29
N TRP A 297 -33.44 8.88 -7.10
CA TRP A 297 -34.40 7.82 -7.34
C TRP A 297 -34.68 7.63 -8.83
N GLN A 298 -34.96 6.39 -9.21
CA GLN A 298 -35.29 6.02 -10.59
C GLN A 298 -36.38 4.96 -10.60
N GLU A 299 -37.17 4.93 -11.67
CA GLU A 299 -38.14 3.86 -11.92
C GLU A 299 -37.59 2.93 -13.00
N LEU A 300 -37.32 1.68 -12.64
CA LEU A 300 -36.68 0.68 -13.48
C LEU A 300 -37.73 -0.20 -14.15
N ALA A 301 -37.66 -0.34 -15.48
CA ALA A 301 -38.42 -1.36 -16.20
C ALA A 301 -37.96 -2.79 -15.84
N PRO A 302 -38.77 -3.83 -16.09
CA PRO A 302 -38.35 -5.22 -15.89
C PRO A 302 -37.03 -5.54 -16.60
N GLY A 303 -36.05 -6.06 -15.87
CA GLY A 303 -34.71 -6.38 -16.38
C GLY A 303 -33.79 -5.17 -16.61
N GLU A 304 -34.27 -3.93 -16.44
CA GLU A 304 -33.44 -2.72 -16.55
C GLU A 304 -32.42 -2.65 -15.40
N GLU A 305 -31.21 -2.22 -15.74
CA GLU A 305 -30.13 -1.98 -14.79
C GLU A 305 -29.71 -0.50 -14.84
N LYS A 306 -29.51 0.09 -13.66
CA LYS A 306 -29.00 1.46 -13.50
C LYS A 306 -27.87 1.50 -12.49
N VAL A 307 -27.06 2.54 -12.62
CA VAL A 307 -25.97 2.85 -11.70
C VAL A 307 -26.36 4.07 -10.87
N PHE A 308 -26.30 3.92 -9.55
CA PHE A 308 -26.31 5.03 -8.60
C PHE A 308 -24.87 5.26 -8.17
N GLU A 309 -24.29 6.39 -8.57
CA GLU A 309 -22.89 6.70 -8.32
C GLU A 309 -22.74 7.81 -7.28
N PHE A 310 -21.80 7.59 -6.38
CA PHE A 310 -21.36 8.56 -5.39
C PHE A 310 -19.85 8.74 -5.50
N VAL A 311 -19.39 9.98 -5.40
CA VAL A 311 -17.97 10.31 -5.29
C VAL A 311 -17.78 11.03 -3.96
N ILE A 312 -16.93 10.47 -3.11
CA ILE A 312 -16.51 11.09 -1.86
C ILE A 312 -15.14 11.70 -2.09
N THR A 313 -14.99 13.00 -1.83
CA THR A 313 -13.72 13.73 -1.98
C THR A 313 -13.34 14.44 -0.70
N TRP A 314 -12.04 14.67 -0.50
CA TRP A 314 -11.53 15.39 0.66
C TRP A 314 -10.37 16.31 0.32
N TYR A 315 -10.16 17.30 1.17
CA TYR A 315 -9.07 18.25 1.07
C TYR A 315 -8.64 18.68 2.47
N PHE A 316 -7.56 18.09 2.96
CA PHE A 316 -6.92 18.42 4.25
C PHE A 316 -5.49 18.86 3.95
N PRO A 317 -5.26 20.14 3.63
CA PRO A 317 -4.01 20.57 3.02
C PRO A 317 -2.83 20.52 4.00
N ASN A 318 -3.09 20.61 5.31
CA ASN A 318 -2.09 20.86 6.34
C ASN A 318 -1.70 19.56 7.07
N ARG A 319 -0.40 19.34 7.24
CA ARG A 319 0.17 18.24 8.03
C ARG A 319 1.18 18.74 9.04
N VAL A 320 1.42 17.95 10.07
CA VAL A 320 2.48 18.20 11.06
C VAL A 320 3.84 18.12 10.38
N LYS A 321 4.68 19.13 10.58
CA LYS A 321 6.06 19.20 10.07
C LYS A 321 7.01 18.40 10.99
N ALA A 322 6.78 17.10 11.12
CA ALA A 322 7.62 16.20 11.89
C ALA A 322 7.31 14.75 11.56
N TRP A 323 8.28 13.88 11.84
CA TRP A 323 8.03 12.46 12.01
C TRP A 323 7.61 12.19 13.46
N ILE A 324 6.47 11.54 13.66
CA ILE A 324 5.91 11.26 14.98
C ILE A 324 5.91 9.74 15.18
N GLU A 325 6.66 9.24 16.15
CA GLU A 325 6.82 7.81 16.43
C GLU A 325 6.77 7.45 17.92
N PHE A 326 7.37 8.29 18.78
CA PHE A 326 7.47 8.04 20.22
C PHE A 326 6.57 8.97 21.04
N ASP A 327 6.37 8.60 22.31
CA ASP A 327 5.59 9.40 23.27
C ASP A 327 6.13 10.83 23.40
N GLU A 328 7.46 11.01 23.36
CA GLU A 328 8.07 12.33 23.40
C GLU A 328 7.64 13.20 22.20
N ASP A 329 7.66 12.63 20.99
CA ASP A 329 7.24 13.32 19.78
C ASP A 329 5.76 13.67 19.86
N TYR A 330 4.94 12.72 20.32
CA TYR A 330 3.51 12.94 20.46
C TYR A 330 3.19 14.04 21.49
N GLU A 331 3.91 14.08 22.60
CA GLU A 331 3.75 15.14 23.61
C GLU A 331 4.24 16.52 23.09
N LYS A 332 5.30 16.58 22.29
CA LYS A 332 5.71 17.82 21.58
C LYS A 332 4.62 18.29 20.63
N PHE A 333 4.02 17.36 19.87
CA PHE A 333 2.87 17.64 19.01
C PHE A 333 1.69 18.21 19.82
N ARG A 334 1.34 17.61 20.96
CA ARG A 334 0.25 18.08 21.82
C ARG A 334 0.50 19.46 22.42
N ARG A 335 1.76 19.83 22.65
CA ARG A 335 2.14 21.19 23.11
C ARG A 335 2.22 22.21 21.97
N GLY A 336 1.98 21.80 20.73
CA GLY A 336 2.02 22.68 19.55
C GLY A 336 3.44 23.10 19.17
N GLU A 337 4.44 22.28 19.48
CA GLU A 337 5.86 22.63 19.25
C GLU A 337 6.33 22.36 17.82
N TYR A 338 5.53 21.65 17.02
CA TYR A 338 5.81 21.43 15.61
C TYR A 338 5.12 22.44 14.72
N GLY A 339 5.80 22.81 13.63
CA GLY A 339 5.20 23.61 12.56
C GLY A 339 4.25 22.80 11.68
N THR A 340 3.75 23.47 10.64
CA THR A 340 2.86 22.89 9.63
C THR A 340 3.53 22.94 8.26
N VAL A 341 3.34 21.89 7.45
CA VAL A 341 3.63 21.88 6.01
C VAL A 341 2.40 21.42 5.24
N ARG A 342 2.42 21.60 3.91
CA ARG A 342 1.28 21.27 3.06
C ARG A 342 1.50 19.99 2.26
N ASN A 343 0.42 19.30 1.94
CA ASN A 343 0.42 18.15 1.03
C ASN A 343 0.52 18.57 -0.43
N TYR A 344 1.07 17.70 -1.29
CA TYR A 344 1.19 17.94 -2.72
C TYR A 344 -0.13 18.28 -3.42
N TYR A 345 -1.20 17.53 -3.13
CA TYR A 345 -2.51 17.76 -3.76
C TYR A 345 -3.09 19.13 -3.39
N ALA A 346 -2.60 19.77 -2.31
CA ALA A 346 -2.99 21.12 -1.93
C ALA A 346 -2.51 22.21 -2.90
N GLY A 347 -1.51 21.91 -3.74
CA GLY A 347 -1.07 22.74 -4.86
C GLY A 347 -1.77 22.41 -6.19
N LYS A 348 -2.59 21.35 -6.23
CA LYS A 348 -3.33 20.89 -7.43
C LYS A 348 -4.80 21.25 -7.37
N PHE A 349 -5.39 21.25 -6.18
CA PHE A 349 -6.80 21.52 -5.94
C PHE A 349 -6.98 22.63 -4.91
N LYS A 350 -8.12 23.31 -4.97
CA LYS A 350 -8.48 24.38 -4.02
C LYS A 350 -9.22 23.86 -2.79
N ASP A 351 -10.09 22.88 -3.00
CA ASP A 351 -10.94 22.25 -2.00
C ASP A 351 -11.47 20.89 -2.52
N ALA A 352 -12.24 20.18 -1.72
CA ALA A 352 -12.83 18.89 -2.05
C ALA A 352 -13.88 18.99 -3.17
N TRP A 353 -14.52 20.16 -3.36
CA TRP A 353 -15.46 20.37 -4.45
C TRP A 353 -14.72 20.44 -5.79
N ASP A 354 -13.57 21.12 -5.83
CA ASP A 354 -12.67 21.21 -6.98
C ASP A 354 -12.11 19.83 -7.38
N VAL A 355 -11.76 18.99 -6.40
CA VAL A 355 -11.43 17.57 -6.63
C VAL A 355 -12.61 16.85 -7.29
N GLY A 356 -13.83 17.03 -6.77
CA GLY A 356 -15.04 16.42 -7.33
C GLY A 356 -15.29 16.84 -8.78
N GLN A 357 -15.13 18.13 -9.09
CA GLN A 357 -15.22 18.63 -10.46
C GLN A 357 -14.20 17.98 -11.39
N TYR A 358 -12.94 17.86 -10.94
CA TYR A 358 -11.90 17.20 -11.72
C TYR A 358 -12.24 15.74 -12.01
N VAL A 359 -12.67 14.99 -10.99
CA VAL A 359 -13.04 13.58 -11.12
C VAL A 359 -14.18 13.41 -12.11
N TYR A 360 -15.29 14.16 -12.00
CA TYR A 360 -16.41 14.04 -12.92
C TYR A 360 -16.08 14.46 -14.36
N ARG A 361 -15.33 15.54 -14.55
CA ARG A 361 -14.93 16.02 -15.88
C ARG A 361 -13.96 15.09 -16.61
N ASN A 362 -13.19 14.28 -15.87
CA ASN A 362 -12.20 13.34 -16.43
C ASN A 362 -12.60 11.87 -16.26
N LYS A 363 -13.82 11.61 -15.76
CA LYS A 363 -14.27 10.31 -15.27
C LYS A 363 -14.06 9.17 -16.26
N GLU A 364 -14.46 9.35 -17.51
CA GLU A 364 -14.36 8.32 -18.54
C GLU A 364 -12.90 7.88 -18.76
N ARG A 365 -11.97 8.84 -18.81
CA ARG A 365 -10.55 8.56 -18.96
C ARG A 365 -9.98 7.89 -17.71
N LEU A 366 -10.21 8.47 -16.53
CA LEU A 366 -9.71 7.97 -15.25
C LEU A 366 -10.15 6.52 -15.00
N GLU A 367 -11.43 6.22 -15.28
CA GLU A 367 -11.98 4.89 -15.17
C GLU A 367 -11.37 3.94 -16.20
N LYS A 368 -11.36 4.32 -17.49
CA LYS A 368 -10.85 3.47 -18.56
C LYS A 368 -9.40 3.06 -18.31
N GLU A 369 -8.55 4.02 -17.95
CA GLU A 369 -7.13 3.74 -17.69
C GLU A 369 -6.93 2.87 -16.44
N SER A 370 -7.75 3.07 -15.39
CA SER A 370 -7.73 2.21 -14.20
C SER A 370 -8.24 0.79 -14.48
N ARG A 371 -9.29 0.64 -15.30
CA ARG A 371 -9.81 -0.67 -15.73
C ARG A 371 -8.81 -1.40 -16.61
N ASN A 372 -8.17 -0.72 -17.56
CA ASN A 372 -7.10 -1.31 -18.38
C ASN A 372 -6.01 -1.95 -17.51
N PHE A 373 -5.62 -1.29 -16.41
CA PHE A 373 -4.64 -1.84 -15.47
C PHE A 373 -5.19 -3.09 -14.75
N SER A 374 -6.40 -3.02 -14.19
CA SER A 374 -7.04 -4.17 -13.54
C SER A 374 -7.20 -5.37 -14.50
N GLU A 375 -7.69 -5.14 -15.72
CA GLU A 375 -7.85 -6.18 -16.74
C GLU A 375 -6.51 -6.79 -17.15
N ALA A 376 -5.45 -6.00 -17.27
CA ALA A 376 -4.10 -6.50 -17.56
C ALA A 376 -3.56 -7.40 -16.44
N MET A 377 -3.79 -7.01 -15.19
CA MET A 377 -3.30 -7.74 -14.01
C MET A 377 -4.09 -9.03 -13.73
N PHE A 378 -5.42 -9.00 -13.83
CA PHE A 378 -6.28 -10.10 -13.37
C PHE A 378 -6.88 -10.92 -14.53
N CYS A 379 -7.35 -10.28 -15.59
CA CYS A 379 -8.12 -10.95 -16.66
C CYS A 379 -7.21 -11.48 -17.79
N ARG A 380 -6.15 -10.75 -18.12
CA ARG A 380 -5.26 -11.05 -19.26
C ARG A 380 -3.96 -11.73 -18.85
N THR A 381 -3.85 -12.15 -17.59
CA THR A 381 -2.69 -12.88 -17.08
C THR A 381 -2.92 -14.39 -17.08
N THR A 382 -1.87 -15.16 -17.24
CA THR A 382 -1.84 -16.61 -16.98
C THR A 382 -1.06 -16.97 -15.73
N LEU A 383 -0.54 -15.97 -14.98
CA LEU A 383 0.12 -16.19 -13.70
C LEU A 383 -0.89 -16.67 -12.63
N PRO A 384 -0.43 -17.35 -11.56
CA PRO A 384 -1.30 -17.79 -10.47
C PRO A 384 -1.99 -16.60 -9.79
N TYR A 385 -3.25 -16.76 -9.38
CA TYR A 385 -4.03 -15.65 -8.83
C TYR A 385 -3.39 -15.06 -7.57
N TYR A 386 -2.86 -15.92 -6.69
CA TYR A 386 -2.20 -15.47 -5.46
C TYR A 386 -0.91 -14.67 -5.73
N VAL A 387 -0.26 -14.84 -6.89
CA VAL A 387 0.87 -14.00 -7.29
C VAL A 387 0.38 -12.60 -7.63
N ILE A 388 -0.69 -12.48 -8.42
CA ILE A 388 -1.30 -11.18 -8.76
C ILE A 388 -1.84 -10.49 -7.51
N ASP A 389 -2.46 -11.25 -6.61
CA ASP A 389 -2.93 -10.77 -5.32
C ASP A 389 -1.76 -10.24 -4.47
N ALA A 390 -0.62 -10.92 -4.41
CA ALA A 390 0.59 -10.44 -3.73
C ALA A 390 1.15 -9.13 -4.31
N LEU A 391 1.18 -9.02 -5.63
CA LEU A 391 1.66 -7.82 -6.33
C LEU A 391 0.77 -6.62 -6.03
N THR A 392 -0.54 -6.80 -6.25
CA THR A 392 -1.52 -5.70 -6.21
C THR A 392 -1.92 -5.32 -4.79
N ALA A 393 -1.97 -6.27 -3.86
CA ALA A 393 -2.32 -5.98 -2.48
C ALA A 393 -1.24 -5.16 -1.76
N ASN A 394 0.01 -5.20 -2.21
CA ASN A 394 1.10 -4.39 -1.64
C ASN A 394 1.24 -3.01 -2.32
N ILE A 395 0.44 -2.71 -3.36
CA ILE A 395 0.31 -1.33 -3.90
C ILE A 395 -0.37 -0.41 -2.87
N THR A 396 -1.26 -0.95 -2.03
CA THR A 396 -1.99 -0.17 -1.01
C THR A 396 -1.06 0.50 -0.01
N ASN A 397 0.14 -0.04 0.21
CA ASN A 397 1.16 0.59 1.05
C ASN A 397 1.44 2.03 0.60
N LEU A 398 1.55 2.28 -0.71
CA LEU A 398 1.74 3.63 -1.30
C LEU A 398 0.57 4.57 -1.07
N ARG A 399 -0.63 4.03 -0.86
CA ARG A 399 -1.90 4.77 -0.71
C ARG A 399 -2.36 4.87 0.74
N SER A 400 -1.63 4.22 1.64
CA SER A 400 -1.82 4.32 3.08
C SER A 400 -1.16 5.58 3.65
N ASN A 401 -1.35 5.87 4.94
CA ASN A 401 -0.60 6.94 5.63
C ASN A 401 0.89 6.64 5.85
N LEU A 402 1.37 5.47 5.40
CA LEU A 402 2.80 5.16 5.29
C LEU A 402 3.53 6.21 4.45
N CYS A 403 2.95 6.58 3.30
CA CYS A 403 3.58 7.39 2.28
C CYS A 403 2.88 8.73 2.13
N PHE A 404 3.64 9.77 1.77
CA PHE A 404 3.10 11.07 1.46
C PHE A 404 3.96 11.88 0.49
N ARG A 405 3.36 12.96 -0.02
CA ARG A 405 4.04 13.95 -0.85
C ARG A 405 3.86 15.33 -0.24
N LEU A 406 4.97 16.05 -0.05
CA LEU A 406 4.94 17.45 0.37
C LEU A 406 4.55 18.37 -0.79
N GLU A 407 4.20 19.62 -0.50
CA GLU A 407 3.74 20.62 -1.48
C GLU A 407 4.71 20.81 -2.65
N ASP A 408 6.02 20.70 -2.41
CA ASP A 408 7.07 20.79 -3.43
C ASP A 408 7.23 19.51 -4.30
N GLY A 409 6.46 18.46 -3.99
CA GLY A 409 6.53 17.16 -4.65
C GLY A 409 7.43 16.14 -3.97
N THR A 410 8.17 16.50 -2.92
CA THR A 410 9.04 15.58 -2.17
C THR A 410 8.24 14.39 -1.65
N PHE A 411 8.58 13.19 -2.11
CA PHE A 411 8.02 11.93 -1.63
C PHE A 411 8.77 11.43 -0.41
N GLY A 412 8.04 11.02 0.62
CA GLY A 412 8.60 10.39 1.80
C GLY A 412 7.62 9.43 2.45
N GLY A 413 8.11 8.58 3.34
CA GLY A 413 7.26 7.70 4.11
C GLY A 413 7.95 7.11 5.33
N PHE A 414 7.16 6.48 6.19
CA PHE A 414 7.64 5.69 7.32
C PHE A 414 8.11 4.31 6.85
N GLU A 415 8.66 3.49 7.76
CA GLU A 415 8.81 2.05 7.51
C GLU A 415 7.46 1.33 7.57
N GLY A 416 6.65 1.69 8.57
CA GLY A 416 5.32 1.14 8.84
C GLY A 416 4.46 2.14 9.59
N ILE A 417 3.21 1.76 9.87
CA ILE A 417 2.32 2.58 10.71
C ILE A 417 1.69 1.74 11.80
N ARG A 418 1.67 2.24 13.05
CA ARG A 418 0.85 1.68 14.12
C ARG A 418 -0.58 2.17 13.95
N ASP A 419 -1.46 1.77 14.87
CA ASP A 419 -2.87 2.14 14.82
C ASP A 419 -3.09 3.67 14.78
N TYR A 420 -2.26 4.45 15.47
CA TYR A 420 -2.46 5.89 15.63
C TYR A 420 -1.20 6.75 15.43
N ILE A 421 -0.09 6.17 14.97
CA ILE A 421 1.20 6.86 14.85
C ILE A 421 2.09 6.15 13.82
N GLY A 422 3.10 6.84 13.28
CA GLY A 422 4.09 6.20 12.42
C GLY A 422 4.98 5.20 13.19
N CYS A 423 5.66 4.33 12.45
CA CYS A 423 6.68 3.42 12.98
C CYS A 423 7.89 3.42 12.06
N GLY A 424 9.07 3.69 12.62
CA GLY A 424 10.26 4.00 11.85
C GLY A 424 10.13 5.34 11.14
N TYR A 425 10.50 6.43 11.81
CA TYR A 425 10.52 7.78 11.22
C TYR A 425 11.43 7.87 10.00
N GLY A 426 11.06 8.71 9.03
CA GLY A 426 11.85 8.94 7.83
C GLY A 426 11.83 7.78 6.84
N SER A 427 12.08 8.08 5.57
CA SER A 427 12.30 7.06 4.54
C SER A 427 13.64 6.37 4.83
N VAL A 428 13.59 5.25 5.54
CA VAL A 428 14.79 4.55 6.03
C VAL A 428 15.45 3.77 4.90
N PRO A 429 16.67 4.13 4.47
CA PRO A 429 17.25 3.56 3.26
C PRO A 429 17.31 2.03 3.26
N HIS A 430 17.66 1.40 4.39
CA HIS A 430 17.81 -0.06 4.46
C HIS A 430 16.47 -0.83 4.32
N VAL A 431 15.35 -0.31 4.84
CA VAL A 431 14.03 -0.95 4.66
C VAL A 431 13.51 -0.68 3.25
N TRP A 432 13.75 0.54 2.75
CA TRP A 432 13.35 0.94 1.40
C TRP A 432 14.20 0.29 0.29
N ASN A 433 15.27 -0.45 0.61
CA ASN A 433 15.96 -1.32 -0.34
C ASN A 433 15.01 -2.38 -0.93
N TYR A 434 14.06 -2.85 -0.13
CA TYR A 434 13.14 -3.91 -0.53
C TYR A 434 12.01 -3.37 -1.40
N ALA A 435 11.62 -2.10 -1.24
CA ALA A 435 10.46 -1.51 -1.89
C ALA A 435 10.67 -1.34 -3.41
N GLN A 436 10.08 -2.24 -4.21
CA GLN A 436 10.16 -2.18 -5.68
C GLN A 436 8.88 -1.63 -6.32
N THR A 437 7.72 -1.79 -5.66
CA THR A 437 6.43 -1.32 -6.20
C THR A 437 6.46 0.16 -6.63
N ALA A 438 7.01 1.06 -5.80
CA ALA A 438 7.13 2.48 -6.12
C ALA A 438 8.03 2.71 -7.34
N ALA A 439 9.18 2.06 -7.38
CA ALA A 439 10.21 2.25 -8.40
C ALA A 439 9.77 1.91 -9.81
N PHE A 440 8.92 0.90 -9.96
CA PHE A 440 8.44 0.47 -11.27
C PHE A 440 7.12 1.12 -11.66
N LEU A 441 6.21 1.36 -10.71
CA LEU A 441 4.91 1.97 -11.02
C LEU A 441 4.97 3.50 -11.11
N PHE A 442 5.81 4.16 -10.31
CA PHE A 442 5.91 5.62 -10.19
C PHE A 442 7.37 6.05 -9.97
N PRO A 443 8.26 5.85 -10.97
CA PRO A 443 9.70 6.14 -10.83
C PRO A 443 10.01 7.61 -10.51
N ASP A 444 9.11 8.54 -10.82
CA ASP A 444 9.26 9.96 -10.47
C ASP A 444 9.20 10.19 -8.94
N LEU A 445 8.43 9.39 -8.20
CA LEU A 445 8.41 9.45 -6.73
C LEU A 445 9.76 9.06 -6.14
N GLU A 446 10.33 7.96 -6.62
CA GLU A 446 11.63 7.44 -6.17
C GLU A 446 12.78 8.39 -6.51
N LYS A 447 12.74 9.04 -7.68
CA LYS A 447 13.66 10.14 -8.03
C LYS A 447 13.72 11.20 -6.93
N THR A 448 12.57 11.62 -6.41
CA THR A 448 12.55 12.64 -5.34
C THR A 448 13.12 12.11 -4.03
N MET A 449 12.88 10.84 -3.70
CA MET A 449 13.46 10.21 -2.52
C MET A 449 14.99 10.11 -2.61
N ARG A 450 15.53 9.69 -3.77
CA ARG A 450 16.98 9.67 -4.05
C ARG A 450 17.62 11.06 -3.94
N ASN A 451 16.94 12.09 -4.46
CA ASN A 451 17.44 13.47 -4.32
C ASN A 451 17.59 13.86 -2.86
N VAL A 452 16.68 13.46 -1.98
CA VAL A 452 16.79 13.77 -0.55
C VAL A 452 17.93 12.98 0.10
N GLU A 453 17.97 11.66 -0.10
CA GLU A 453 19.02 10.80 0.47
C GLU A 453 20.43 11.30 0.13
N PHE A 454 20.69 11.65 -1.14
CA PHE A 454 22.03 12.04 -1.58
C PHE A 454 22.32 13.53 -1.45
N LEU A 455 21.37 14.41 -1.76
CA LEU A 455 21.65 15.86 -1.81
C LEU A 455 21.42 16.56 -0.47
N ARG A 456 20.69 15.94 0.46
CA ARG A 456 20.36 16.55 1.77
C ARG A 456 20.82 15.72 2.97
N GLU A 457 20.72 14.40 2.88
CA GLU A 457 21.01 13.49 4.00
C GLU A 457 22.42 12.89 3.98
N THR A 458 23.16 13.07 2.89
CA THR A 458 24.57 12.65 2.76
C THR A 458 25.49 13.85 2.97
N ASP A 459 26.37 13.76 3.96
CA ASP A 459 27.28 14.86 4.31
C ASP A 459 28.45 15.01 3.31
N GLU A 460 29.40 15.89 3.64
CA GLU A 460 30.58 16.16 2.80
C GLU A 460 31.61 15.01 2.84
N GLU A 461 31.59 14.19 3.90
CA GLU A 461 32.47 13.03 4.06
C GLU A 461 31.96 11.78 3.34
N GLY A 462 30.74 11.85 2.81
CA GLY A 462 30.04 10.77 2.12
C GLY A 462 29.15 9.92 3.02
N CYS A 463 29.06 10.22 4.31
CA CYS A 463 28.22 9.48 5.24
C CYS A 463 26.74 9.83 5.01
N MET A 464 25.91 8.84 4.72
CA MET A 464 24.46 8.97 4.57
C MET A 464 23.74 8.81 5.91
N SER A 465 22.81 9.72 6.22
CA SER A 465 21.88 9.56 7.34
C SER A 465 21.01 8.32 7.15
N THR A 466 20.78 7.55 8.22
CA THR A 466 19.82 6.43 8.19
C THR A 466 18.36 6.89 8.11
N ARG A 467 18.10 8.18 8.28
CA ARG A 467 16.75 8.74 8.45
C ARG A 467 16.63 10.09 7.74
N MET A 468 15.48 10.32 7.11
CA MET A 468 15.16 11.49 6.29
C MET A 468 14.62 12.66 7.13
N PHE A 469 15.46 13.30 7.95
CA PHE A 469 15.05 14.35 8.90
C PHE A 469 15.05 15.76 8.30
N SER A 470 15.94 16.00 7.32
CA SER A 470 16.12 17.31 6.69
C SER A 470 14.87 17.84 6.01
N VAL A 471 13.94 16.96 5.55
CA VAL A 471 12.68 17.39 4.91
C VAL A 471 11.76 18.18 5.81
N PHE A 472 11.94 18.06 7.13
CA PHE A 472 11.22 18.85 8.12
C PHE A 472 12.12 19.86 8.84
N ASP A 473 13.28 20.17 8.25
CA ASP A 473 14.31 21.04 8.82
C ASP A 473 14.77 20.59 10.22
N GLN A 474 14.64 19.30 10.50
CA GLN A 474 15.13 18.69 11.73
C GLN A 474 16.63 18.42 11.59
N GLU A 475 17.35 18.46 12.71
CA GLU A 475 18.77 18.11 12.73
C GLU A 475 18.98 16.70 12.18
N ARG A 476 20.06 16.52 11.42
CA ARG A 476 20.41 15.21 10.86
C ARG A 476 20.49 14.18 11.99
N TYR A 477 19.94 13.00 11.74
CA TYR A 477 19.89 11.95 12.73
C TYR A 477 21.30 11.43 13.06
N ALA A 478 21.71 11.61 14.32
CA ALA A 478 23.07 11.31 14.80
C ALA A 478 23.26 9.83 15.15
N MET A 479 23.00 8.94 14.19
CA MET A 479 23.21 7.49 14.31
C MET A 479 24.40 7.06 13.42
N VAL A 480 25.00 5.91 13.76
CA VAL A 480 25.92 5.22 12.83
C VAL A 480 25.21 4.93 11.50
N PRO A 481 25.86 5.14 10.35
CA PRO A 481 25.24 4.87 9.06
C PRO A 481 24.95 3.38 8.89
N ALA A 482 23.81 3.07 8.29
CA ALA A 482 23.45 1.72 7.92
C ALA A 482 24.20 1.35 6.63
N CYS A 483 25.05 0.33 6.72
CA CYS A 483 25.89 -0.14 5.62
C CYS A 483 25.05 -0.61 4.43
N ASP A 484 24.05 -1.45 4.69
CA ASP A 484 23.08 -1.89 3.69
C ASP A 484 22.21 -0.74 3.16
N GLY A 485 21.86 0.23 3.99
CA GLY A 485 21.09 1.41 3.61
C GLY A 485 21.83 2.31 2.63
N GLU A 486 23.07 2.69 2.92
CA GLU A 486 23.87 3.57 2.05
C GLU A 486 24.24 2.87 0.74
N LEU A 487 24.77 1.65 0.80
CA LEU A 487 25.15 0.89 -0.39
C LEU A 487 23.93 0.53 -1.24
N GLY A 488 22.81 0.18 -0.60
CA GLY A 488 21.56 -0.11 -1.30
C GLY A 488 20.96 1.12 -1.98
N SER A 489 21.08 2.31 -1.39
CA SER A 489 20.73 3.58 -2.06
C SER A 489 21.53 3.81 -3.34
N ILE A 490 22.80 3.42 -3.39
CA ILE A 490 23.65 3.55 -4.59
C ILE A 490 23.14 2.64 -5.72
N VAL A 491 22.80 1.39 -5.40
CA VAL A 491 22.17 0.49 -6.38
C VAL A 491 20.83 1.04 -6.87
N ARG A 492 20.04 1.64 -5.97
CA ARG A 492 18.76 2.25 -6.30
C ARG A 492 18.88 3.49 -7.19
N ILE A 493 19.95 4.29 -7.11
CA ILE A 493 20.21 5.37 -8.10
C ILE A 493 20.20 4.77 -9.50
N TYR A 494 20.96 3.70 -9.73
CA TYR A 494 21.08 3.10 -11.05
C TYR A 494 19.74 2.49 -11.51
N ARG A 495 19.03 1.75 -10.65
CA ARG A 495 17.68 1.25 -10.93
C ARG A 495 16.73 2.37 -11.35
N ASP A 496 16.66 3.44 -10.56
CA ASP A 496 15.73 4.55 -10.79
C ASP A 496 16.12 5.32 -12.06
N PHE A 497 17.43 5.53 -12.31
CA PHE A 497 17.94 6.07 -13.57
C PHE A 497 17.55 5.22 -14.76
N LYS A 498 17.66 3.89 -14.69
CA LYS A 498 17.29 2.97 -15.77
C LYS A 498 15.80 3.02 -16.08
N ASN A 499 14.96 3.19 -15.06
CA ASN A 499 13.53 3.39 -15.25
C ASN A 499 13.20 4.77 -15.82
N LEU A 500 13.97 5.82 -15.53
CA LEU A 500 13.66 7.19 -15.98
C LEU A 500 14.32 7.58 -17.31
N GLY A 501 15.54 7.10 -17.56
CA GLY A 501 16.41 7.59 -18.63
C GLY A 501 16.93 9.02 -18.41
N ASP A 502 16.85 9.55 -17.18
CA ASP A 502 17.14 10.95 -16.86
C ASP A 502 18.63 11.14 -16.50
N VAL A 503 19.41 11.57 -17.48
CA VAL A 503 20.86 11.80 -17.33
C VAL A 503 21.15 12.99 -16.40
N GLU A 504 20.30 14.00 -16.34
CA GLU A 504 20.52 15.17 -15.48
C GLU A 504 20.30 14.81 -14.01
N PHE A 505 19.32 13.95 -13.72
CA PHE A 505 19.19 13.33 -12.41
C PHE A 505 20.48 12.61 -11.99
N LEU A 506 21.00 11.75 -12.85
CA LEU A 506 22.21 10.98 -12.55
C LEU A 506 23.43 11.90 -12.34
N LYS A 507 23.66 12.87 -13.24
CA LYS A 507 24.74 13.86 -13.11
C LYS A 507 24.70 14.63 -11.79
N ASN A 508 23.51 15.04 -11.36
CA ASN A 508 23.34 15.83 -10.14
C ASN A 508 23.67 15.02 -8.87
N ILE A 509 23.35 13.73 -8.86
CA ILE A 509 23.60 12.85 -7.72
C ILE A 509 25.01 12.26 -7.72
N TRP A 510 25.62 12.07 -8.90
CA TRP A 510 26.89 11.35 -9.05
C TRP A 510 28.00 11.77 -8.07
N PRO A 511 28.29 13.07 -7.84
CA PRO A 511 29.33 13.46 -6.89
C PRO A 511 29.07 12.95 -5.45
N LYS A 512 27.80 12.90 -5.04
CA LYS A 512 27.40 12.38 -3.73
C LYS A 512 27.43 10.85 -3.68
N ALA A 513 27.11 10.17 -4.78
CA ALA A 513 27.26 8.72 -4.89
C ALA A 513 28.74 8.29 -4.79
N VAL A 514 29.64 9.01 -5.47
CA VAL A 514 31.09 8.80 -5.36
C VAL A 514 31.56 9.02 -3.92
N ALA A 515 31.15 10.13 -3.28
CA ALA A 515 31.50 10.40 -1.88
C ALA A 515 31.04 9.28 -0.94
N ALA A 516 29.82 8.76 -1.12
CA ALA A 516 29.31 7.61 -0.36
C ALA A 516 30.13 6.34 -0.59
N MET A 517 30.52 6.03 -1.83
CA MET A 517 31.43 4.90 -2.10
C MET A 517 32.80 5.07 -1.43
N GLU A 518 33.37 6.28 -1.43
CA GLU A 518 34.64 6.55 -0.72
C GLU A 518 34.49 6.44 0.80
N TYR A 519 33.32 6.79 1.34
CA TYR A 519 33.00 6.57 2.74
C TYR A 519 32.93 5.08 3.05
N ALA A 520 32.19 4.31 2.26
CA ALA A 520 32.06 2.86 2.41
C ALA A 520 33.42 2.14 2.41
N LEU A 521 34.27 2.44 1.42
CA LEU A 521 35.64 1.90 1.34
C LEU A 521 36.51 2.30 2.54
N ARG A 522 36.26 3.48 3.14
CA ARG A 522 37.03 3.96 4.30
C ARG A 522 36.55 3.34 5.61
N GLN A 523 35.26 3.11 5.76
CA GLN A 523 34.65 2.66 7.03
C GLN A 523 34.50 1.16 7.15
N TRP A 524 34.17 0.48 6.05
CA TRP A 524 33.77 -0.92 6.08
C TRP A 524 34.79 -1.86 5.45
N ASP A 525 35.72 -1.38 4.62
CA ASP A 525 36.84 -2.15 4.03
C ASP A 525 38.17 -1.71 4.67
N LEU A 526 38.45 -2.13 5.91
CA LEU A 526 39.57 -1.60 6.70
C LEU A 526 40.92 -2.13 6.23
N ASP A 527 40.98 -3.35 5.70
CA ASP A 527 42.19 -3.95 5.14
C ASP A 527 42.41 -3.66 3.65
N ARG A 528 41.45 -2.97 2.99
CA ARG A 528 41.49 -2.51 1.60
C ARG A 528 41.58 -3.66 0.61
N ASP A 529 40.87 -4.72 0.89
CA ASP A 529 40.88 -5.93 0.10
C ASP A 529 39.58 -6.13 -0.70
N TYR A 530 38.66 -5.16 -0.62
CA TYR A 530 37.35 -5.12 -1.25
C TYR A 530 36.37 -6.18 -0.72
N VAL A 531 36.57 -6.65 0.51
CA VAL A 531 35.62 -7.44 1.29
C VAL A 531 35.39 -6.72 2.62
N LEU A 532 34.14 -6.48 2.99
CA LEU A 532 33.83 -5.63 4.14
C LEU A 532 34.15 -6.34 5.46
N ASP A 533 35.01 -5.76 6.29
CA ASP A 533 35.44 -6.31 7.58
C ASP A 533 35.11 -5.42 8.79
N GLY A 534 34.71 -4.17 8.53
CA GLY A 534 34.43 -3.16 9.55
C GLY A 534 33.13 -3.39 10.31
N GLN A 535 32.75 -2.40 11.14
CA GLN A 535 31.48 -2.39 11.85
C GLN A 535 30.34 -1.98 10.90
N GLN A 536 29.43 -2.89 10.63
CA GLN A 536 28.40 -2.75 9.61
C GLN A 536 27.02 -2.75 10.26
N ASN A 537 26.44 -1.57 10.52
CA ASN A 537 25.05 -1.47 10.98
C ASN A 537 24.11 -1.87 9.83
N THR A 538 23.04 -2.63 10.14
CA THR A 538 22.15 -3.22 9.14
C THR A 538 20.67 -3.00 9.50
N THR A 539 19.77 -3.38 8.59
CA THR A 539 18.32 -3.43 8.82
C THR A 539 17.88 -4.26 10.02
N TYR A 540 18.78 -5.07 10.61
CA TYR A 540 18.52 -5.84 11.81
C TYR A 540 18.77 -5.05 13.11
N ASP A 541 18.77 -3.72 13.06
CA ASP A 541 18.99 -2.80 14.19
C ASP A 541 20.23 -3.13 15.04
N ILE A 542 21.21 -3.79 14.43
CA ILE A 542 22.43 -4.31 15.04
C ILE A 542 23.58 -4.24 14.03
N GLU A 543 24.79 -4.38 14.55
CA GLU A 543 26.00 -4.42 13.75
C GLU A 543 26.46 -5.85 13.47
N PHE A 544 26.79 -6.11 12.21
CA PHE A 544 27.67 -7.22 11.85
C PHE A 544 29.13 -6.79 11.87
N TYR A 545 30.00 -7.75 12.16
CA TYR A 545 31.45 -7.59 12.15
C TYR A 545 32.10 -8.66 11.27
N GLY A 546 33.17 -8.27 10.57
CA GLY A 546 33.84 -9.12 9.60
C GLY A 546 33.05 -9.33 8.31
N PRO A 547 33.64 -10.07 7.35
CA PRO A 547 32.99 -10.43 6.09
C PRO A 547 31.66 -11.14 6.32
N ASN A 548 30.60 -10.64 5.68
CA ASN A 548 29.30 -11.26 5.73
C ASN A 548 28.53 -11.07 4.41
N PRO A 549 27.83 -12.11 3.93
CA PRO A 549 27.28 -12.11 2.58
C PRO A 549 26.20 -11.06 2.31
N MET A 550 25.46 -10.64 3.33
CA MET A 550 24.39 -9.67 3.16
C MET A 550 24.94 -8.32 2.68
N THR A 551 25.82 -7.68 3.46
CA THR A 551 26.35 -6.35 3.11
C THR A 551 27.38 -6.42 1.97
N ASP A 552 28.23 -7.45 1.94
CA ASP A 552 29.20 -7.65 0.86
C ASP A 552 28.49 -7.82 -0.49
N SER A 553 27.39 -8.58 -0.57
CA SER A 553 26.66 -8.69 -1.84
C SER A 553 26.10 -7.35 -2.32
N ILE A 554 25.63 -6.48 -1.41
CA ILE A 554 25.13 -5.14 -1.76
C ILE A 554 26.30 -4.25 -2.21
N PHE A 555 27.45 -4.34 -1.54
CA PHE A 555 28.66 -3.62 -1.92
C PHE A 555 29.12 -3.99 -3.33
N LEU A 556 29.13 -5.28 -3.67
CA LEU A 556 29.47 -5.75 -5.02
C LEU A 556 28.47 -5.25 -6.07
N ALA A 557 27.16 -5.26 -5.75
CA ALA A 557 26.14 -4.69 -6.63
C ALA A 557 26.35 -3.17 -6.83
N ALA A 558 26.68 -2.44 -5.76
CA ALA A 558 26.93 -1.01 -5.79
C ALA A 558 28.17 -0.69 -6.66
N LEU A 559 29.26 -1.44 -6.51
CA LEU A 559 30.45 -1.29 -7.36
C LEU A 559 30.13 -1.47 -8.84
N LYS A 560 29.35 -2.50 -9.20
CA LYS A 560 28.91 -2.72 -10.59
C LYS A 560 28.01 -1.61 -11.10
N CYS A 561 27.07 -1.13 -10.30
CA CYS A 561 26.21 -0.02 -10.67
C CYS A 561 27.05 1.26 -10.87
N CYS A 562 28.02 1.52 -10.00
CA CYS A 562 28.93 2.67 -10.12
C CYS A 562 29.84 2.57 -11.35
N GLU A 563 30.31 1.38 -11.72
CA GLU A 563 31.05 1.18 -12.98
C GLU A 563 30.21 1.62 -14.19
N GLU A 564 28.97 1.14 -14.30
CA GLU A 564 28.06 1.50 -15.41
C GLU A 564 27.66 2.99 -15.37
N MET A 565 27.37 3.54 -14.19
CA MET A 565 27.05 4.97 -14.04
C MET A 565 28.24 5.86 -14.43
N ALA A 566 29.47 5.48 -14.04
CA ALA A 566 30.68 6.20 -14.41
C ALA A 566 30.90 6.16 -15.93
N GLU A 567 30.65 5.03 -16.59
CA GLU A 567 30.71 4.93 -18.05
C GLU A 567 29.69 5.87 -18.73
N ILE A 568 28.45 5.91 -18.25
CA ILE A 568 27.39 6.79 -18.78
C ILE A 568 27.75 8.27 -18.65
N LEU A 569 28.53 8.63 -17.62
CA LEU A 569 28.95 9.99 -17.32
C LEU A 569 30.33 10.35 -17.86
N ASP A 570 30.94 9.47 -18.66
CA ASP A 570 32.31 9.60 -19.19
C ASP A 570 33.39 9.79 -18.08
N ASP A 571 33.18 9.22 -16.89
CA ASP A 571 34.08 9.24 -15.73
C ASP A 571 35.00 8.01 -15.71
N GLU A 572 36.00 8.02 -16.59
CA GLU A 572 36.90 6.88 -16.82
C GLU A 572 37.75 6.49 -15.60
N GLU A 573 38.03 7.43 -14.69
CA GLU A 573 38.78 7.17 -13.46
C GLU A 573 37.97 6.27 -12.53
N HIS A 574 36.74 6.67 -12.21
CA HIS A 574 35.84 5.91 -11.34
C HIS A 574 35.38 4.61 -11.99
N ARG A 575 35.16 4.60 -13.32
CA ARG A 575 34.82 3.38 -14.07
C ARG A 575 35.85 2.28 -13.84
N LYS A 576 37.15 2.58 -14.02
CA LYS A 576 38.23 1.60 -13.78
C LYS A 576 38.33 1.21 -12.31
N LYS A 577 38.29 2.19 -11.42
CA LYS A 577 38.41 1.96 -9.97
C LYS A 577 37.36 0.97 -9.48
N TYR A 578 36.09 1.21 -9.82
CA TYR A 578 34.99 0.37 -9.35
C TYR A 578 34.92 -0.97 -10.07
N GLY A 579 35.27 -1.03 -11.36
CA GLY A 579 35.39 -2.29 -12.10
C GLY A 579 36.47 -3.22 -11.52
N GLU A 580 37.68 -2.69 -11.26
CA GLU A 580 38.77 -3.46 -10.64
C GLU A 580 38.42 -3.91 -9.20
N ALA A 581 37.82 -3.01 -8.42
CA ALA A 581 37.37 -3.33 -7.06
C ALA A 581 36.32 -4.45 -7.05
N TYR A 582 35.35 -4.43 -7.99
CA TYR A 582 34.37 -5.50 -8.11
C TYR A 582 35.02 -6.84 -8.46
N GLU A 583 35.90 -6.88 -9.47
CA GLU A 583 36.49 -8.15 -9.91
C GLU A 583 37.30 -8.82 -8.80
N ILE A 584 38.02 -8.02 -8.01
CA ILE A 584 38.81 -8.50 -6.88
C ILE A 584 37.90 -8.89 -5.71
N GLY A 585 36.98 -7.99 -5.34
CA GLY A 585 36.06 -8.17 -4.21
C GLY A 585 35.15 -9.37 -4.39
N ALA A 586 34.52 -9.53 -5.57
CA ALA A 586 33.59 -10.63 -5.85
C ALA A 586 34.27 -11.99 -5.71
N ARG A 587 35.49 -12.13 -6.24
CA ARG A 587 36.27 -13.37 -6.10
C ARG A 587 36.63 -13.65 -4.64
N ARG A 588 37.12 -12.65 -3.90
CA ARG A 588 37.55 -12.83 -2.50
C ARG A 588 36.38 -13.09 -1.57
N ALA A 589 35.27 -12.36 -1.74
CA ALA A 589 34.03 -12.55 -1.01
C ALA A 589 33.52 -13.99 -1.19
N ASP A 590 33.47 -14.47 -2.44
CA ASP A 590 33.05 -15.83 -2.74
C ASP A 590 33.98 -16.88 -2.12
N GLU A 591 35.29 -16.77 -2.34
CA GLU A 591 36.30 -17.69 -1.79
C GLU A 591 36.29 -17.76 -0.26
N ARG A 592 36.02 -16.64 0.42
CA ARG A 592 36.03 -16.55 1.89
C ARG A 592 34.74 -17.03 2.54
N MET A 593 33.59 -16.65 1.97
CA MET A 593 32.29 -16.80 2.64
C MET A 593 31.48 -18.01 2.16
N TYR A 594 31.72 -18.53 0.95
CA TYR A 594 30.98 -19.70 0.46
C TYR A 594 31.47 -20.98 1.15
N ASP A 595 30.59 -21.65 1.89
CA ASP A 595 30.96 -22.84 2.68
C ASP A 595 30.89 -24.17 1.89
N GLY A 596 30.67 -24.07 0.57
CA GLY A 596 30.39 -25.20 -0.32
C GLY A 596 28.91 -25.51 -0.51
N GLU A 597 28.01 -24.81 0.19
CA GLU A 597 26.56 -24.94 0.03
C GLU A 597 25.85 -23.57 0.07
N TYR A 598 26.16 -22.72 1.05
CA TYR A 598 25.63 -21.35 1.19
C TYR A 598 26.70 -20.41 1.76
N TYR A 599 26.43 -19.10 1.77
CA TYR A 599 27.37 -18.11 2.29
C TYR A 599 27.21 -17.89 3.80
N VAL A 600 28.33 -17.78 4.51
CA VAL A 600 28.38 -17.61 5.97
C VAL A 600 29.12 -16.33 6.35
N GLN A 601 28.86 -15.83 7.56
CA GLN A 601 29.66 -14.76 8.15
C GLN A 601 30.98 -15.33 8.67
N VAL A 602 32.08 -14.62 8.39
CA VAL A 602 33.44 -15.05 8.70
C VAL A 602 34.06 -14.18 9.78
N GLN A 603 34.33 -14.79 10.93
CA GLN A 603 35.05 -14.15 12.04
C GLN A 603 35.81 -15.20 12.85
N GLU A 604 37.03 -14.87 13.31
CA GLU A 604 37.85 -15.80 14.13
C GLU A 604 37.16 -16.21 15.43
N ASP A 605 36.60 -15.23 16.15
CA ASP A 605 35.80 -15.43 17.36
C ASP A 605 34.41 -14.82 17.16
N ILE A 606 33.44 -15.65 16.78
CA ILE A 606 32.07 -15.19 16.45
C ILE A 606 31.31 -14.65 17.67
N ASP A 607 31.64 -15.09 18.88
CA ASP A 607 30.98 -14.66 20.13
C ASP A 607 31.65 -13.41 20.74
N LYS A 608 32.72 -12.89 20.12
CA LYS A 608 33.34 -11.61 20.50
C LYS A 608 32.33 -10.45 20.47
N TYR A 609 31.40 -10.48 19.52
CA TYR A 609 30.29 -9.53 19.41
C TYR A 609 28.97 -10.30 19.51
N LYS A 610 27.95 -9.68 20.12
CA LYS A 610 26.60 -10.25 20.17
C LYS A 610 25.92 -10.10 18.81
N TYR A 611 24.85 -10.86 18.59
CA TYR A 611 23.90 -10.69 17.48
C TYR A 611 24.46 -11.03 16.10
N GLN A 612 25.54 -11.81 16.04
CA GLN A 612 26.10 -12.33 14.81
C GLN A 612 25.33 -13.58 14.34
N PHE A 613 25.49 -13.99 13.08
CA PHE A 613 24.92 -15.25 12.58
C PHE A 613 25.98 -16.31 12.28
N GLY A 614 27.23 -15.94 12.04
CA GLY A 614 28.34 -16.87 11.84
C GLY A 614 28.03 -17.92 10.77
N LYS A 615 28.10 -19.20 11.15
CA LYS A 615 27.81 -20.36 10.28
C LYS A 615 26.32 -20.57 9.94
N GLY A 616 25.46 -19.67 10.41
CA GLY A 616 24.03 -19.73 10.14
C GLY A 616 23.71 -19.50 8.68
N CYS A 617 22.65 -20.15 8.20
CA CYS A 617 22.02 -19.84 6.92
C CYS A 617 21.09 -18.65 7.13
N LEU A 618 21.53 -17.47 6.71
CA LEU A 618 20.73 -16.25 6.68
C LEU A 618 19.85 -16.27 5.42
N SER A 619 18.55 -16.00 5.56
CA SER A 619 17.63 -15.97 4.41
C SER A 619 17.96 -14.83 3.45
N ASP A 620 18.44 -13.71 4.00
CA ASP A 620 18.75 -12.46 3.32
C ASP A 620 20.23 -12.38 2.86
N GLN A 621 20.95 -13.51 2.85
CA GLN A 621 22.37 -13.56 2.51
C GLN A 621 22.69 -13.03 1.09
N LEU A 622 21.70 -12.93 0.22
CA LEU A 622 21.86 -12.48 -1.17
C LEU A 622 20.97 -11.26 -1.50
N LEU A 623 20.72 -10.39 -0.51
CA LEU A 623 19.99 -9.14 -0.71
C LEU A 623 20.60 -8.26 -1.83
N GLY A 624 21.93 -8.19 -1.92
CA GLY A 624 22.60 -7.46 -3.00
C GLY A 624 22.38 -8.08 -4.38
N GLN A 625 22.26 -9.41 -4.46
CA GLN A 625 21.94 -10.09 -5.72
C GLN A 625 20.49 -9.80 -6.15
N TYR A 626 19.55 -9.73 -5.20
CA TYR A 626 18.19 -9.27 -5.46
C TYR A 626 18.17 -7.84 -6.03
N LEU A 627 18.88 -6.92 -5.38
CA LEU A 627 19.00 -5.53 -5.85
C LEU A 627 19.65 -5.45 -7.23
N ALA A 628 20.69 -6.25 -7.50
CA ALA A 628 21.35 -6.32 -8.81
C ALA A 628 20.41 -6.82 -9.92
N TYR A 629 19.54 -7.78 -9.63
CA TYR A 629 18.49 -8.20 -10.56
C TYR A 629 17.48 -7.09 -10.82
N MET A 630 17.00 -6.40 -9.78
CA MET A 630 16.06 -5.28 -9.92
C MET A 630 16.67 -4.09 -10.68
N ALA A 631 17.97 -3.86 -10.55
CA ALA A 631 18.70 -2.84 -11.28
C ALA A 631 19.10 -3.26 -12.71
N GLY A 632 18.87 -4.52 -13.09
CA GLY A 632 19.16 -5.06 -14.42
C GLY A 632 20.62 -5.46 -14.68
N ILE A 633 21.46 -5.49 -13.64
CA ILE A 633 22.90 -5.83 -13.72
C ILE A 633 23.12 -7.34 -13.90
N GLY A 634 22.23 -8.19 -13.37
CA GLY A 634 22.36 -9.65 -13.44
C GLY A 634 23.15 -10.25 -12.27
N GLU A 635 23.82 -11.38 -12.51
CA GLU A 635 24.57 -12.11 -11.50
C GLU A 635 25.84 -11.35 -11.05
N ILE A 636 26.00 -11.13 -9.74
CA ILE A 636 27.18 -10.47 -9.12
C ILE A 636 28.17 -11.44 -8.46
N LEU A 637 27.75 -12.69 -8.32
CA LEU A 637 28.51 -13.82 -7.76
C LEU A 637 28.36 -15.03 -8.69
N PRO A 638 29.19 -16.08 -8.54
CA PRO A 638 29.08 -17.28 -9.37
C PRO A 638 27.67 -17.88 -9.33
N LYS A 639 27.05 -18.03 -10.51
CA LYS A 639 25.66 -18.48 -10.68
C LYS A 639 25.32 -19.77 -9.95
N GLU A 640 26.23 -20.74 -9.98
CA GLU A 640 26.05 -22.04 -9.32
C GLU A 640 26.04 -21.89 -7.78
N HIS A 641 26.86 -21.00 -7.23
CA HIS A 641 26.90 -20.73 -5.79
C HIS A 641 25.65 -19.97 -5.34
N VAL A 642 25.21 -18.96 -6.11
CA VAL A 642 23.94 -18.24 -5.89
C VAL A 642 22.77 -19.21 -5.85
N ARG A 643 22.66 -20.10 -6.85
CA ARG A 643 21.60 -21.11 -6.89
C ARG A 643 21.67 -22.05 -5.68
N SER A 644 22.85 -22.60 -5.37
CA SER A 644 23.05 -23.48 -4.22
C SER A 644 22.67 -22.82 -2.90
N ALA A 645 23.05 -21.55 -2.73
CA ALA A 645 22.72 -20.76 -1.56
C ALA A 645 21.20 -20.57 -1.42
N MET A 646 20.50 -20.22 -2.51
CA MET A 646 19.04 -20.04 -2.49
C MET A 646 18.28 -21.36 -2.23
N GLU A 647 18.71 -22.47 -2.84
CA GLU A 647 18.16 -23.81 -2.53
C GLU A 647 18.33 -24.15 -1.04
N SER A 648 19.43 -23.70 -0.43
CA SER A 648 19.72 -23.88 1.00
C SER A 648 18.89 -22.98 1.90
N VAL A 649 18.71 -21.71 1.54
CA VAL A 649 17.79 -20.78 2.21
C VAL A 649 16.39 -21.39 2.25
N PHE A 650 15.86 -21.85 1.11
CA PHE A 650 14.55 -22.49 1.10
C PHE A 650 14.52 -23.74 1.99
N ARG A 651 15.52 -24.61 1.89
CA ARG A 651 15.58 -25.88 2.64
C ARG A 651 15.64 -25.67 4.15
N TYR A 652 16.44 -24.73 4.62
CA TYR A 652 16.75 -24.59 6.05
C TYR A 652 15.88 -23.55 6.75
N ASN A 653 15.52 -22.47 6.06
CA ASN A 653 14.81 -21.34 6.65
C ASN A 653 13.27 -21.45 6.49
N PHE A 654 12.76 -22.11 5.46
CA PHE A 654 11.31 -22.29 5.30
C PHE A 654 10.76 -23.29 6.34
N LYS A 655 9.69 -22.90 7.04
CA LYS A 655 8.98 -23.68 8.04
C LYS A 655 7.55 -23.97 7.58
N THR A 656 7.14 -25.23 7.74
CA THR A 656 5.81 -25.70 7.36
C THR A 656 4.77 -25.57 8.47
N ASP A 657 5.21 -25.28 9.70
CA ASP A 657 4.37 -24.97 10.84
C ASP A 657 5.17 -24.17 11.88
N PHE A 658 4.47 -23.32 12.64
CA PHE A 658 5.04 -22.52 13.73
C PHE A 658 4.63 -23.02 15.13
N TYR A 659 3.81 -24.07 15.21
CA TYR A 659 3.53 -24.76 16.47
C TYR A 659 4.76 -25.52 17.00
N HIS A 660 5.58 -26.10 16.12
CA HIS A 660 6.82 -26.80 16.47
C HIS A 660 8.09 -25.99 16.14
N THR A 661 7.97 -24.68 15.90
CA THR A 661 9.11 -23.80 15.64
C THR A 661 9.38 -22.92 16.86
N ASP A 662 10.46 -23.21 17.58
CA ASP A 662 10.85 -22.43 18.76
C ASP A 662 11.37 -21.03 18.37
N SER A 663 10.76 -19.98 18.92
CA SER A 663 11.23 -18.59 18.80
C SER A 663 10.85 -17.77 20.02
N VAL A 664 11.71 -16.83 20.41
CA VAL A 664 11.47 -15.84 21.47
C VAL A 664 11.26 -14.43 20.91
N HIS A 665 11.21 -14.29 19.59
CA HIS A 665 11.09 -13.03 18.87
C HIS A 665 9.62 -12.72 18.55
N ARG A 666 9.33 -11.59 17.88
CA ARG A 666 7.96 -11.28 17.48
C ARG A 666 7.45 -12.34 16.49
N ALA A 667 6.19 -12.72 16.65
CA ALA A 667 5.59 -13.77 15.84
C ALA A 667 4.68 -13.18 14.76
N TYR A 668 5.11 -13.27 13.50
CA TYR A 668 4.30 -12.92 12.33
C TYR A 668 3.67 -14.14 11.63
N ALA A 669 4.13 -15.34 11.98
CA ALA A 669 3.52 -16.62 11.64
C ALA A 669 3.36 -17.45 12.93
N ILE A 670 2.22 -18.12 13.08
CA ILE A 670 1.84 -18.88 14.28
C ILE A 670 1.11 -20.19 13.94
N ASN A 671 1.09 -21.14 14.88
CA ASN A 671 0.31 -22.39 14.77
C ASN A 671 0.63 -23.21 13.49
N ASP A 672 -0.37 -23.45 12.65
CA ASP A 672 -0.28 -24.20 11.40
C ASP A 672 0.15 -23.34 10.20
N GLU A 673 0.50 -22.07 10.43
CA GLU A 673 0.98 -21.18 9.38
C GLU A 673 2.38 -21.57 8.89
N ARG A 674 2.69 -21.15 7.68
CA ARG A 674 3.96 -21.41 7.00
C ARG A 674 4.71 -20.10 6.83
N GLY A 675 6.04 -20.15 6.78
CA GLY A 675 6.85 -18.95 6.56
C GLY A 675 8.34 -19.20 6.64
N MET A 676 9.13 -18.23 6.23
CA MET A 676 10.60 -18.30 6.26
C MET A 676 11.16 -17.51 7.44
N VAL A 677 11.94 -18.19 8.30
CA VAL A 677 12.63 -17.50 9.41
C VAL A 677 13.93 -16.87 8.94
N VAL A 678 14.31 -15.73 9.53
CA VAL A 678 15.48 -14.96 9.10
C VAL A 678 16.79 -15.76 9.13
N ALA A 679 17.06 -16.54 10.18
CA ALA A 679 18.30 -17.31 10.27
C ALA A 679 18.15 -18.66 10.94
N THR A 680 18.88 -19.66 10.43
CA THR A 680 18.94 -21.01 11.00
C THR A 680 20.38 -21.54 11.07
N TRP A 681 20.64 -22.57 11.87
CA TRP A 681 21.99 -23.16 12.03
C TRP A 681 21.97 -24.66 11.75
N PRO A 682 21.72 -25.08 10.49
CA PRO A 682 21.54 -26.49 10.13
C PRO A 682 22.79 -27.34 10.36
N LYS A 683 23.98 -26.73 10.27
CA LYS A 683 25.29 -27.36 10.48
C LYS A 683 25.85 -27.13 11.90
N GLY A 684 25.04 -26.63 12.83
CA GLY A 684 25.50 -26.20 14.15
C GLY A 684 26.28 -24.88 14.12
N GLY A 685 26.93 -24.53 15.24
CA GLY A 685 27.70 -23.28 15.35
C GLY A 685 26.84 -22.03 15.60
N ARG A 686 25.64 -22.21 16.17
CA ARG A 686 24.79 -21.10 16.62
C ARG A 686 25.52 -20.29 17.69
N PRO A 687 25.73 -18.96 17.50
CA PRO A 687 26.31 -18.09 18.53
C PRO A 687 25.49 -18.15 19.83
N LYS A 688 26.13 -17.83 20.95
CA LYS A 688 25.47 -17.83 22.26
C LYS A 688 24.30 -16.84 22.30
N PHE A 689 24.51 -15.67 21.68
CA PHE A 689 23.48 -14.66 21.45
C PHE A 689 23.43 -14.36 19.94
N PRO A 690 22.64 -15.12 19.17
CA PRO A 690 22.55 -14.93 17.73
C PRO A 690 21.84 -13.62 17.38
N LEU A 691 21.88 -13.23 16.10
CA LEU A 691 21.04 -12.21 15.48
C LEU A 691 19.65 -12.07 16.16
N SER A 692 19.32 -10.85 16.60
CA SER A 692 18.13 -10.50 17.38
C SER A 692 16.78 -10.76 16.70
N TYR A 693 16.79 -11.06 15.40
CA TYR A 693 15.58 -11.29 14.60
C TYR A 693 15.53 -12.67 13.97
N ALA A 694 16.46 -13.57 14.34
CA ALA A 694 16.68 -14.85 13.65
C ALA A 694 15.42 -15.72 13.50
N GLY A 695 14.49 -15.66 14.46
CA GLY A 695 13.26 -16.45 14.46
C GLY A 695 12.01 -15.69 14.05
N GLU A 696 12.12 -14.46 13.53
CA GLU A 696 10.99 -13.73 12.95
C GLU A 696 10.78 -14.13 11.48
N VAL A 697 9.59 -13.83 10.96
CA VAL A 697 9.21 -13.99 9.54
C VAL A 697 8.89 -12.63 8.97
N TRP A 698 9.68 -12.15 8.00
CA TRP A 698 9.49 -10.83 7.38
C TRP A 698 9.05 -11.00 5.94
N THR A 699 7.88 -10.47 5.57
CA THR A 699 7.32 -10.71 4.22
C THR A 699 8.19 -10.14 3.12
N GLY A 700 8.85 -9.01 3.37
CA GLY A 700 9.79 -8.42 2.41
C GLY A 700 11.02 -9.30 2.14
N VAL A 701 11.55 -9.98 3.17
CA VAL A 701 12.65 -10.95 3.03
C VAL A 701 12.15 -12.22 2.34
N GLU A 702 10.94 -12.67 2.65
CA GLU A 702 10.33 -13.80 1.94
C GLU A 702 10.14 -13.52 0.44
N TYR A 703 9.67 -12.32 0.06
CA TYR A 703 9.57 -11.93 -1.34
C TYR A 703 10.93 -11.80 -2.02
N GLU A 704 11.93 -11.20 -1.34
CA GLU A 704 13.31 -11.13 -1.82
C GLU A 704 13.88 -12.53 -2.10
N ALA A 705 13.77 -13.45 -1.16
CA ALA A 705 14.22 -14.82 -1.32
C ALA A 705 13.47 -15.53 -2.45
N ALA A 706 12.16 -15.31 -2.59
CA ALA A 706 11.36 -15.87 -3.67
C ALA A 706 11.80 -15.35 -5.04
N VAL A 707 12.14 -14.06 -5.16
CA VAL A 707 12.69 -13.47 -6.39
C VAL A 707 14.03 -14.11 -6.76
N ASN A 708 14.95 -14.20 -5.79
CA ASN A 708 16.25 -14.82 -6.00
C ASN A 708 16.15 -16.31 -6.39
N LEU A 709 15.20 -17.06 -5.80
CA LEU A 709 14.88 -18.44 -6.18
C LEU A 709 14.39 -18.53 -7.64
N ILE A 710 13.47 -17.66 -8.06
CA ILE A 710 12.92 -17.66 -9.42
C ILE A 710 14.01 -17.37 -10.45
N TYR A 711 14.86 -16.34 -10.25
CA TYR A 711 15.99 -16.06 -11.13
C TYR A 711 17.02 -17.20 -11.16
N SER A 712 17.15 -17.96 -10.07
CA SER A 712 18.01 -19.14 -9.98
C SER A 712 17.41 -20.41 -10.60
N GLY A 713 16.19 -20.34 -11.15
CA GLY A 713 15.48 -21.45 -11.77
C GLY A 713 14.66 -22.32 -10.81
N CYS A 714 14.56 -21.95 -9.52
CA CYS A 714 13.81 -22.64 -8.48
C CYS A 714 12.39 -22.06 -8.35
N VAL A 715 11.63 -22.13 -9.44
CA VAL A 715 10.33 -21.43 -9.56
C VAL A 715 9.28 -21.99 -8.61
N GLU A 716 9.17 -23.32 -8.45
CA GLU A 716 8.16 -23.91 -7.55
C GLU A 716 8.43 -23.54 -6.07
N GLU A 717 9.69 -23.41 -5.67
CA GLU A 717 10.11 -22.95 -4.34
C GLU A 717 9.76 -21.47 -4.12
N GLY A 718 10.06 -20.60 -5.10
CA GLY A 718 9.68 -19.18 -5.03
C GLY A 718 8.17 -19.00 -4.93
N LEU A 719 7.40 -19.72 -5.76
CA LEU A 719 5.94 -19.73 -5.72
C LEU A 719 5.38 -20.28 -4.40
N THR A 720 6.05 -21.27 -3.80
CA THR A 720 5.68 -21.82 -2.48
C THR A 720 5.76 -20.75 -1.39
N ILE A 721 6.81 -19.92 -1.40
CA ILE A 721 6.95 -18.81 -0.45
C ILE A 721 5.83 -17.78 -0.65
N VAL A 722 5.61 -17.33 -1.88
CA VAL A 722 4.56 -16.34 -2.19
C VAL A 722 3.18 -16.86 -1.76
N LYS A 723 2.86 -18.13 -2.04
CA LYS A 723 1.60 -18.74 -1.59
C LYS A 723 1.51 -18.79 -0.06
N ALA A 724 2.59 -19.17 0.63
CA ALA A 724 2.61 -19.20 2.09
C ALA A 724 2.33 -17.81 2.71
N ILE A 725 2.86 -16.74 2.14
CA ILE A 725 2.53 -15.36 2.55
C ILE A 725 1.03 -15.12 2.37
N ARG A 726 0.50 -15.35 1.16
CA ARG A 726 -0.92 -15.05 0.86
C ARG A 726 -1.92 -15.91 1.62
N ASP A 727 -1.53 -17.09 2.08
CA ASP A 727 -2.33 -17.94 2.96
C ASP A 727 -2.36 -17.42 4.42
N ARG A 728 -1.40 -16.56 4.84
CA ARG A 728 -1.43 -15.87 6.16
C ARG A 728 -2.30 -14.61 6.16
N TYR A 729 -2.51 -14.01 5.00
CA TYR A 729 -3.29 -12.77 4.79
C TYR A 729 -4.55 -13.07 3.96
N ASP A 730 -5.45 -13.87 4.53
CA ASP A 730 -6.62 -14.47 3.86
C ASP A 730 -7.94 -13.71 4.06
N GLY A 731 -7.95 -12.59 4.79
CA GLY A 731 -9.15 -11.83 5.13
C GLY A 731 -9.90 -12.33 6.36
N TYR A 732 -9.50 -13.47 6.92
CA TYR A 732 -10.05 -14.03 8.16
C TYR A 732 -9.05 -13.92 9.31
N LYS A 733 -7.77 -14.18 9.04
CA LYS A 733 -6.68 -14.10 10.02
C LYS A 733 -6.06 -12.71 10.07
N ARG A 734 -5.81 -12.13 8.90
CA ARG A 734 -5.15 -10.83 8.71
C ARG A 734 -5.67 -10.15 7.46
N ASN A 735 -5.51 -8.82 7.40
CA ASN A 735 -5.91 -8.01 6.26
C ASN A 735 -5.05 -8.33 5.02
N PRO A 736 -5.64 -8.78 3.89
CA PRO A 736 -4.94 -9.06 2.63
C PRO A 736 -4.14 -7.88 2.07
N PHE A 737 -4.55 -6.66 2.40
CA PHE A 737 -4.04 -5.39 1.86
C PHE A 737 -3.14 -4.63 2.84
N SER A 738 -2.65 -5.30 3.89
CA SER A 738 -1.76 -4.72 4.89
C SER A 738 -0.88 -5.81 5.48
N GLU A 739 0.17 -6.15 4.76
CA GLU A 739 1.20 -7.04 5.30
C GLU A 739 1.95 -6.34 6.44
N ILE A 740 2.11 -7.05 7.57
CA ILE A 740 2.62 -6.50 8.82
C ILE A 740 4.08 -6.89 9.07
N GLU A 741 4.82 -5.96 9.67
CA GLU A 741 6.11 -6.18 10.32
C GLU A 741 6.16 -5.22 11.52
N SER A 742 6.95 -4.14 11.47
CA SER A 742 6.90 -3.04 12.45
C SER A 742 5.69 -2.12 12.21
N GLY A 743 4.48 -2.69 12.28
CA GLY A 743 3.20 -2.02 12.03
C GLY A 743 2.47 -2.51 10.77
N HIS A 744 1.35 -1.86 10.49
CA HIS A 744 0.53 -2.02 9.29
C HIS A 744 1.22 -1.42 8.06
N HIS A 745 0.79 -1.86 6.86
CA HIS A 745 1.25 -1.34 5.57
C HIS A 745 2.79 -1.25 5.48
N TYR A 746 3.51 -2.27 5.95
CA TYR A 746 4.97 -2.15 6.11
C TYR A 746 5.67 -2.10 4.74
N CYS A 747 6.56 -1.12 4.54
CA CYS A 747 7.09 -0.77 3.22
C CYS A 747 7.89 -1.92 2.59
N ARG A 748 8.53 -2.78 3.40
CA ARG A 748 9.31 -3.94 2.94
C ARG A 748 8.48 -4.91 2.08
N ALA A 749 7.17 -5.01 2.32
CA ALA A 749 6.28 -5.88 1.56
C ALA A 749 6.12 -5.47 0.08
N MET A 750 6.49 -4.22 -0.27
CA MET A 750 6.58 -3.77 -1.66
C MET A 750 7.71 -4.48 -2.46
N ALA A 751 8.48 -5.37 -1.83
CA ALA A 751 9.35 -6.32 -2.53
C ALA A 751 8.58 -7.29 -3.44
N SER A 752 7.28 -7.49 -3.19
CA SER A 752 6.45 -8.39 -3.99
C SER A 752 6.52 -8.09 -5.48
N TRP A 753 6.68 -6.82 -5.88
CA TRP A 753 6.78 -6.42 -7.29
C TRP A 753 7.94 -7.09 -8.03
N GLY A 754 9.03 -7.41 -7.33
CA GLY A 754 10.15 -8.14 -7.91
C GLY A 754 9.78 -9.52 -8.44
N ILE A 755 8.70 -10.15 -7.93
CA ILE A 755 8.21 -11.45 -8.41
C ILE A 755 7.75 -11.34 -9.87
N LEU A 756 7.09 -10.25 -10.25
CA LEU A 756 6.69 -10.02 -11.63
C LEU A 756 7.92 -9.94 -12.54
N ASN A 757 8.91 -9.15 -12.13
CA ASN A 757 10.15 -8.97 -12.89
C ASN A 757 10.91 -10.31 -13.05
N ALA A 758 10.94 -11.12 -11.99
CA ALA A 758 11.59 -12.43 -12.00
C ALA A 758 10.89 -13.42 -12.93
N LEU A 759 9.55 -13.51 -12.85
CA LEU A 759 8.77 -14.42 -13.70
C LEU A 759 8.83 -14.02 -15.18
N LEU A 760 8.92 -12.73 -15.47
CA LEU A 760 9.04 -12.24 -16.85
C LEU A 760 10.47 -12.14 -17.36
N GLY A 761 11.48 -12.28 -16.50
CA GLY A 761 12.85 -11.88 -16.83
C GLY A 761 12.90 -10.44 -17.35
N LEU A 762 12.04 -9.57 -16.82
CA LEU A 762 11.82 -8.22 -17.31
C LEU A 762 13.02 -7.33 -17.02
N LYS A 763 13.56 -6.68 -18.05
CA LYS A 763 14.61 -5.66 -17.92
C LYS A 763 14.22 -4.44 -18.74
N SER A 764 14.28 -3.25 -18.13
CA SER A 764 14.03 -1.98 -18.80
C SER A 764 15.20 -1.03 -18.66
N ASP A 765 15.58 -0.39 -19.77
CA ASP A 765 16.58 0.68 -19.81
C ASP A 765 16.07 1.82 -20.69
N MET A 766 15.53 2.86 -20.05
CA MET A 766 14.98 4.02 -20.75
C MET A 766 16.07 4.96 -21.28
N TYR A 767 17.32 4.83 -20.83
CA TYR A 767 18.47 5.55 -21.37
C TYR A 767 18.93 4.92 -22.70
N ARG A 768 19.20 3.61 -22.71
CA ARG A 768 19.57 2.86 -23.93
C ARG A 768 18.37 2.54 -24.83
N ARG A 769 17.15 2.84 -24.36
CA ARG A 769 15.87 2.62 -25.06
C ARG A 769 15.59 1.15 -25.34
N THR A 770 15.82 0.28 -24.37
CA THR A 770 15.58 -1.16 -24.50
C THR A 770 14.57 -1.67 -23.47
N LEU A 771 13.81 -2.68 -23.89
CA LEU A 771 12.91 -3.47 -23.05
C LEU A 771 13.09 -4.94 -23.41
N SER A 772 13.63 -5.73 -22.49
CA SER A 772 13.84 -7.17 -22.69
C SER A 772 12.87 -7.97 -21.81
N ILE A 773 12.24 -8.99 -22.39
CA ILE A 773 11.29 -9.89 -21.71
C ILE A 773 11.72 -11.33 -22.00
N HIS A 774 12.15 -12.05 -20.96
CA HIS A 774 12.63 -13.43 -21.06
C HIS A 774 11.97 -14.28 -19.96
N PRO A 775 10.71 -14.71 -20.16
CA PRO A 775 9.97 -15.33 -19.09
C PRO A 775 10.55 -16.66 -18.62
N PHE A 776 10.24 -17.05 -17.39
CA PHE A 776 10.73 -18.28 -16.76
C PHE A 776 10.32 -19.58 -17.49
N THR A 777 9.44 -19.49 -18.48
CA THR A 777 8.89 -20.62 -19.22
C THR A 777 8.84 -20.35 -20.72
N ASP A 778 9.11 -21.39 -21.53
CA ASP A 778 8.90 -21.38 -22.98
C ASP A 778 7.46 -21.75 -23.39
N LYS A 779 6.56 -21.90 -22.40
CA LYS A 779 5.15 -22.27 -22.62
C LYS A 779 4.28 -21.04 -22.82
N GLU A 780 2.99 -21.27 -23.00
CA GLU A 780 2.00 -20.19 -23.02
C GLU A 780 2.09 -19.36 -21.72
N LEU A 781 2.23 -18.05 -21.90
CA LEU A 781 2.25 -17.07 -20.83
C LEU A 781 1.61 -15.79 -21.33
N SER A 782 0.79 -15.15 -20.49
CA SER A 782 0.37 -13.77 -20.69
C SER A 782 0.48 -13.05 -19.35
N SER A 783 0.94 -11.80 -19.33
CA SER A 783 1.08 -11.02 -18.10
C SER A 783 1.18 -9.53 -18.38
N PHE A 784 0.83 -8.73 -17.38
CA PHE A 784 1.17 -7.32 -17.32
C PHE A 784 2.69 -7.12 -17.41
N PHE A 785 3.14 -6.10 -18.14
CA PHE A 785 4.52 -5.60 -18.12
C PHE A 785 4.51 -4.08 -17.95
N ILE A 786 5.61 -3.53 -17.43
CA ILE A 786 5.82 -2.08 -17.31
C ILE A 786 7.28 -1.72 -17.57
N CYS A 787 7.48 -0.56 -18.21
CA CYS A 787 8.74 0.17 -18.23
C CYS A 787 8.45 1.65 -17.96
N GLY A 788 9.48 2.50 -17.81
CA GLY A 788 9.26 3.91 -17.47
C GLY A 788 8.50 4.77 -18.50
N LYS A 789 8.22 4.25 -19.70
CA LYS A 789 7.47 4.98 -20.75
C LYS A 789 6.11 4.37 -21.11
N ALA A 790 5.87 3.11 -20.76
CA ALA A 790 4.65 2.40 -21.15
C ALA A 790 4.38 1.19 -20.27
N TRP A 791 3.12 0.76 -20.26
CA TRP A 791 2.73 -0.54 -19.72
C TRP A 791 1.63 -1.17 -20.57
N GLY A 792 1.47 -2.47 -20.41
CA GLY A 792 0.54 -3.24 -21.23
C GLY A 792 0.56 -4.73 -20.90
N VAL A 793 0.24 -5.56 -21.88
CA VAL A 793 0.25 -7.02 -21.75
C VAL A 793 1.24 -7.62 -22.74
N TYR A 794 2.16 -8.43 -22.20
CA TYR A 794 3.00 -9.33 -22.98
C TYR A 794 2.32 -10.69 -23.04
N SER A 795 2.34 -11.34 -24.21
CA SER A 795 1.89 -12.71 -24.37
C SER A 795 2.83 -13.51 -25.25
N GLN A 796 3.05 -14.78 -24.91
CA GLN A 796 3.73 -15.76 -25.73
C GLN A 796 2.94 -17.06 -25.79
N LYS A 797 2.97 -17.75 -26.93
CA LYS A 797 2.38 -19.08 -27.11
C LYS A 797 3.03 -19.83 -28.27
N MET A 798 2.91 -21.15 -28.28
CA MET A 798 3.38 -21.97 -29.39
C MET A 798 2.32 -22.04 -30.49
N GLU A 799 2.65 -21.58 -31.69
CA GLU A 799 1.83 -21.71 -32.91
C GLU A 799 2.66 -22.36 -34.02
N ASP A 800 2.13 -23.44 -34.63
CA ASP A 800 2.81 -24.21 -35.70
C ASP A 800 4.26 -24.60 -35.38
N GLY A 801 4.55 -24.91 -34.10
CA GLY A 801 5.88 -25.29 -33.63
C GLY A 801 6.86 -24.12 -33.46
N LYS A 802 6.40 -22.87 -33.57
CA LYS A 802 7.17 -21.65 -33.32
C LYS A 802 6.59 -20.89 -32.13
N LEU A 803 7.46 -20.28 -31.33
CA LEU A 803 7.05 -19.38 -30.27
C LEU A 803 6.65 -18.03 -30.89
N VAL A 804 5.36 -17.69 -30.80
CA VAL A 804 4.80 -16.41 -31.23
C VAL A 804 4.64 -15.52 -30.01
N LYS A 805 5.12 -14.28 -30.12
CA LYS A 805 5.15 -13.30 -29.03
C LYS A 805 4.44 -12.03 -29.48
N SER A 806 3.71 -11.40 -28.57
CA SER A 806 2.97 -10.16 -28.82
C SER A 806 3.02 -9.23 -27.63
N ILE A 807 3.05 -7.93 -27.91
CA ILE A 807 2.91 -6.87 -26.91
C ILE A 807 1.71 -6.01 -27.30
N ASP A 808 0.82 -5.79 -26.34
CA ASP A 808 -0.29 -4.86 -26.44
C ASP A 808 -0.07 -3.72 -25.44
N VAL A 809 0.18 -2.52 -25.94
CA VAL A 809 0.44 -1.33 -25.11
C VAL A 809 -0.89 -0.70 -24.73
N LEU A 810 -1.14 -0.58 -23.43
CA LEU A 810 -2.40 -0.06 -22.87
C LEU A 810 -2.29 1.38 -22.39
N TYR A 811 -1.06 1.84 -22.11
CA TYR A 811 -0.77 3.20 -21.69
C TYR A 811 0.67 3.56 -22.06
N GLY A 812 0.88 4.84 -22.43
CA GLY A 812 2.19 5.32 -22.87
C GLY A 812 2.52 4.85 -24.29
N THR A 813 3.82 4.82 -24.62
CA THR A 813 4.29 4.44 -25.96
C THR A 813 5.64 3.72 -25.92
N LEU A 814 5.83 2.77 -26.84
CA LEU A 814 7.07 2.05 -27.10
C LEU A 814 7.70 2.41 -28.46
N GLU A 815 7.20 3.43 -29.17
CA GLU A 815 7.65 3.78 -30.54
C GLU A 815 9.18 3.95 -30.67
N ASP A 816 9.83 4.50 -29.63
CA ASP A 816 11.28 4.72 -29.58
C ASP A 816 12.03 3.64 -28.80
N ILE A 817 11.37 2.54 -28.39
CA ILE A 817 11.96 1.49 -27.54
C ILE A 817 12.19 0.23 -28.36
N ILE A 818 13.42 -0.29 -28.33
CA ILE A 818 13.79 -1.59 -28.89
C ILE A 818 13.30 -2.67 -27.93
N VAL A 819 12.33 -3.45 -28.38
CA VAL A 819 11.78 -4.57 -27.61
C VAL A 819 12.48 -5.88 -28.00
N GLU A 820 13.13 -6.51 -27.04
CA GLU A 820 13.72 -7.85 -27.12
C GLU A 820 12.81 -8.82 -26.38
N ALA A 821 11.75 -9.26 -27.06
CA ALA A 821 10.67 -10.06 -26.47
C ALA A 821 10.82 -11.55 -26.71
#